data_AF-A0A5B2ZBT8-F1
#
_entry.id   AF-A0A5B2ZBT8-F1
#
_cell.length_a   1.000
_cell.length_b   1.000
_cell.length_c   1.000
_cell.angle_alpha   90.00
_cell.angle_beta   90.00
_cell.angle_gamma   90.00
#
_symmetry.space_group_name_H-M   'P 1'
#
loop_
_entity.id
_entity.type
_entity.pdbx_description
1 polymer ?
#
loop_
_entity_poly.entity_id
_entity_poly.type
_entity_poly.pdbx_seq_one_letter_code
_entity_poly.pdbx_strand_id
1 'polypeptide(L)'
;MDGNAGLPEALRQRVLAIRSNPSAARAGRRLVQENLYQFRGFPPVTLDLFRDWTADPLGHRSWQWQIASFNFMPWLIAYDAASADVRAMAHALEAVRSWSARFADGDDGFEFAWHDHATAMRALNALWLLCHLRLDARMPEAQAMLEAFLARHADRLAEEGMYTRHTNHGIDQSRVLGLLGLALAGRPGAGRWLETAMARLAGELEFAFGADGVHVENSPAYHQFVGNLFDEIASAFTPEQLGPLGPALERTLPRALEYMAWIVRPDGLLPAIGDTEQRPAGNVFRRLAGTPAHRRLDWVTSGGREGERPEGWLRAFEDGGYLVARSDWSAGEPPASAFHLVLRSGFRSRYHRHDDDLSLCLYWGGDWLLDSGMFNYVEHEPVRRYLRSKWAHNVPVPEGFDPDWKRPASDAEGGLKLLESGEAHALAEAWSASWPGFRARRRLRLDLAQRRFEVEDSLEPEGETGVESAKGFLSLWHVPADKEIVIGEGQARLLDLAAGRELRIEVLDGACEGIRLLDPGLPGQAGAVASRETNQLEPAQLLAFRFPGPALRARLGLRLIDHRGAERLDPEELGRQLFRSYCRNPDAWWPEDVRKAPERVTAARDLHLRRRDGDPARLAEELHALAVLRQRSRRPTVYLTGTGGAVASWLEGLLTRAAGMVGASWIGVPGPLVRKALTLPARDRAILLDAVHLLYAGSEGQDPLRANVVRVEPLVREDLSLGIEPQAVLALICGDPVEHCLRQLPRSEMGSAEVPEPLTARLESVALRTERILRWALRQRFALRFTPAQVLRDPAAAVAAICKIAGAPLDTDRLRRVVAQRAAHAPGLPPVSTDALPEALLDGLRARFAPYASLWTQD
;
A
#
# COMPACT_ATOMS: atom_id res chain seq x y z
N MET A 1 64.56 1.11 -0.27
CA MET A 1 63.83 2.24 0.33
C MET A 1 62.40 2.11 -0.12
N ASP A 2 61.50 1.81 0.82
CA ASP A 2 60.17 1.29 0.54
C ASP A 2 59.29 2.28 -0.24
N GLY A 3 59.05 1.99 -1.52
CA GLY A 3 58.08 2.73 -2.37
C GLY A 3 56.62 2.64 -1.88
N ASN A 4 56.37 1.95 -0.76
CA ASN A 4 55.09 1.84 -0.08
C ASN A 4 54.87 2.90 1.01
N ALA A 5 55.90 3.63 1.44
CA ALA A 5 55.78 4.60 2.52
C ALA A 5 55.12 5.90 2.03
N GLY A 6 53.80 6.07 2.26
CA GLY A 6 53.13 7.37 2.12
C GLY A 6 51.80 7.39 1.37
N LEU A 7 51.32 6.27 0.83
CA LEU A 7 49.96 6.20 0.24
C LEU A 7 48.92 5.85 1.32
N PRO A 8 47.86 6.66 1.51
CA PRO A 8 46.74 6.29 2.37
C PRO A 8 46.12 4.95 1.95
N GLU A 9 45.85 4.08 2.91
CA GLU A 9 45.36 2.71 2.65
C GLU A 9 44.04 2.71 1.85
N ALA A 10 43.14 3.66 2.11
CA ALA A 10 41.89 3.80 1.36
C ALA A 10 42.12 4.08 -0.14
N LEU A 11 43.11 4.90 -0.49
CA LEU A 11 43.49 5.17 -1.88
C LEU A 11 44.12 3.94 -2.53
N ARG A 12 44.98 3.23 -1.80
CA ARG A 12 45.59 1.96 -2.23
C ARG A 12 44.52 0.94 -2.60
N GLN A 13 43.59 0.67 -1.68
CA GLN A 13 42.51 -0.31 -1.90
C GLN A 13 41.63 0.06 -3.10
N ARG A 14 41.30 1.36 -3.24
CA ARG A 14 40.51 1.82 -4.38
C ARG A 14 41.21 1.58 -5.71
N VAL A 15 42.51 1.86 -5.81
CA VAL A 15 43.28 1.63 -7.04
C VAL A 15 43.44 0.13 -7.33
N LEU A 16 43.67 -0.71 -6.32
CA LEU A 16 43.70 -2.16 -6.49
C LEU A 16 42.37 -2.71 -7.04
N ALA A 17 41.23 -2.18 -6.60
CA ALA A 17 39.92 -2.53 -7.14
C ALA A 17 39.73 -2.07 -8.60
N ILE A 18 40.31 -0.92 -8.99
CA ILE A 18 40.31 -0.47 -10.38
C ILE A 18 41.17 -1.41 -11.24
N ARG A 19 42.40 -1.73 -10.80
CA ARG A 19 43.35 -2.61 -11.50
C ARG A 19 42.76 -3.97 -11.83
N SER A 20 41.93 -4.52 -10.93
CA SER A 20 41.32 -5.84 -11.09
C SER A 20 39.99 -5.85 -11.85
N ASN A 21 39.48 -4.70 -12.31
CA ASN A 21 38.17 -4.62 -12.96
C ASN A 21 38.25 -5.04 -14.45
N PRO A 22 37.68 -6.20 -14.86
CA PRO A 22 37.80 -6.70 -16.22
C PRO A 22 36.98 -5.90 -17.23
N SER A 23 35.89 -5.25 -16.80
CA SER A 23 35.08 -4.39 -17.66
C SER A 23 35.84 -3.10 -18.01
N ALA A 24 36.47 -2.49 -17.01
CA ALA A 24 37.33 -1.32 -17.20
C ALA A 24 38.53 -1.66 -18.09
N ALA A 25 39.19 -2.81 -17.89
CA ALA A 25 40.30 -3.24 -18.73
C ALA A 25 39.90 -3.44 -20.20
N ARG A 26 38.71 -4.00 -20.48
CA ARG A 26 38.18 -4.11 -21.85
C ARG A 26 37.90 -2.74 -22.47
N ALA A 27 37.31 -1.82 -21.72
CA ALA A 27 37.08 -0.45 -22.18
C ALA A 27 38.42 0.25 -22.48
N GLY A 28 39.44 0.05 -21.64
CA GLY A 28 40.77 0.62 -21.83
C GLY A 28 41.47 0.08 -23.07
N ARG A 29 41.34 -1.23 -23.34
CA ARG A 29 41.82 -1.84 -24.59
C ARG A 29 41.20 -1.17 -25.82
N ARG A 30 39.87 -1.00 -25.84
CA ARG A 30 39.16 -0.37 -26.96
C ARG A 30 39.55 1.10 -27.12
N LEU A 31 39.68 1.83 -26.01
CA LEU A 31 40.17 3.20 -26.03
C LEU A 31 41.56 3.28 -26.68
N VAL A 32 42.50 2.43 -26.26
CA VAL A 32 43.88 2.44 -26.78
C VAL A 32 43.98 1.96 -28.23
N GLN A 33 43.17 0.99 -28.65
CA GLN A 33 43.25 0.38 -29.99
C GLN A 33 42.40 1.09 -31.04
N GLU A 34 41.27 1.67 -30.64
CA GLU A 34 40.22 2.18 -31.53
C GLU A 34 39.88 3.67 -31.27
N ASN A 35 40.53 4.34 -30.30
CA ASN A 35 40.16 5.67 -29.81
C ASN A 35 38.68 5.77 -29.40
N LEU A 36 38.14 4.67 -28.87
CA LEU A 36 36.71 4.53 -28.60
C LEU A 36 36.38 4.79 -27.13
N TYR A 37 35.63 5.87 -26.88
CA TYR A 37 35.10 6.24 -25.57
C TYR A 37 33.69 5.66 -25.39
N GLN A 38 33.47 4.94 -24.29
CA GLN A 38 32.21 4.23 -24.03
C GLN A 38 31.69 4.50 -22.61
N PHE A 39 31.13 5.68 -22.38
CA PHE A 39 30.48 6.01 -21.10
C PHE A 39 29.08 5.39 -21.01
N ARG A 40 28.66 5.04 -19.80
CA ARG A 40 27.31 4.51 -19.55
C ARG A 40 26.27 5.58 -19.92
N GLY A 41 25.22 5.18 -20.64
CA GLY A 41 24.16 6.08 -21.09
C GLY A 41 24.44 6.80 -22.41
N PHE A 42 25.62 6.59 -23.01
CA PHE A 42 25.97 7.15 -24.31
C PHE A 42 26.33 6.05 -25.32
N PRO A 43 26.06 6.27 -26.63
CA PRO A 43 26.64 5.43 -27.67
C PRO A 43 28.17 5.55 -27.67
N PRO A 44 28.93 4.50 -28.07
CA PRO A 44 30.38 4.60 -28.19
C PRO A 44 30.80 5.63 -29.25
N VAL A 45 31.84 6.42 -28.96
CA VAL A 45 32.33 7.48 -29.85
C VAL A 45 33.82 7.29 -30.13
N THR A 46 34.20 7.26 -31.40
CA THR A 46 35.61 7.33 -31.83
C THR A 46 36.02 8.78 -31.96
N LEU A 47 37.00 9.22 -31.18
CA LEU A 47 37.42 10.62 -31.10
C LEU A 47 38.92 10.72 -30.82
N ASP A 48 39.62 11.60 -31.55
CA ASP A 48 40.95 12.04 -31.16
C ASP A 48 40.84 13.17 -30.13
N LEU A 49 40.69 12.77 -28.87
CA LEU A 49 40.38 13.69 -27.78
C LEU A 49 41.46 14.75 -27.56
N PHE A 50 42.73 14.40 -27.77
CA PHE A 50 43.86 15.30 -27.48
C PHE A 50 44.01 16.40 -28.53
N ARG A 51 43.40 16.23 -29.70
CA ARG A 51 43.30 17.28 -30.72
C ARG A 51 42.28 18.35 -30.36
N ASP A 52 41.16 17.96 -29.76
CA ASP A 52 40.08 18.87 -29.38
C ASP A 52 39.35 18.39 -28.13
N TRP A 53 39.72 18.97 -26.99
CA TRP A 53 39.08 18.74 -25.70
C TRP A 53 37.65 19.28 -25.60
N THR A 54 37.24 20.15 -26.52
CA THR A 54 35.91 20.77 -26.52
C THR A 54 34.90 20.01 -27.37
N ALA A 55 35.33 18.94 -28.05
CA ALA A 55 34.50 18.17 -28.96
C ALA A 55 33.22 17.66 -28.30
N ASP A 56 32.08 17.97 -28.93
CA ASP A 56 30.75 17.51 -28.53
C ASP A 56 30.03 16.76 -29.67
N PRO A 57 30.51 15.57 -30.04
CA PRO A 57 29.95 14.80 -31.14
C PRO A 57 28.50 14.33 -30.90
N LEU A 58 28.01 14.43 -29.66
CA LEU A 58 26.66 14.00 -29.27
C LEU A 58 25.73 15.18 -28.94
N GLY A 59 26.21 16.43 -29.01
CA GLY A 59 25.43 17.61 -28.64
C GLY A 59 24.92 17.57 -27.19
N HIS A 60 25.69 16.98 -26.27
CA HIS A 60 25.23 16.66 -24.93
C HIS A 60 26.22 17.11 -23.86
N ARG A 61 25.82 18.11 -23.06
CA ARG A 61 26.63 18.67 -21.97
C ARG A 61 27.28 17.61 -21.05
N SER A 62 26.53 16.60 -20.61
CA SER A 62 27.09 15.54 -19.75
C SER A 62 28.14 14.66 -20.42
N TRP A 63 28.16 14.57 -21.76
CA TRP A 63 29.24 13.89 -22.49
C TRP A 63 30.57 14.65 -22.32
N GLN A 64 30.56 15.96 -22.57
CA GLN A 64 31.72 16.82 -22.36
C GLN A 64 32.18 16.79 -20.88
N TRP A 65 31.25 16.76 -19.93
CA TRP A 65 31.57 16.58 -18.51
C TRP A 65 32.31 15.26 -18.23
N GLN A 66 31.89 14.13 -18.81
CA GLN A 66 32.55 12.82 -18.62
C GLN A 66 34.01 12.85 -19.08
N ILE A 67 34.23 13.46 -20.25
CA ILE A 67 35.54 13.64 -20.87
C ILE A 67 36.41 14.58 -20.01
N ALA A 68 35.92 15.76 -19.67
CA ALA A 68 36.65 16.76 -18.89
C ALA A 68 36.91 16.33 -17.44
N SER A 69 36.14 15.37 -16.91
CA SER A 69 36.33 14.75 -15.60
C SER A 69 37.33 13.59 -15.61
N PHE A 70 37.87 13.23 -16.78
CA PHE A 70 38.77 12.09 -16.98
C PHE A 70 38.14 10.74 -16.53
N ASN A 71 36.83 10.56 -16.69
CA ASN A 71 36.16 9.32 -16.26
C ASN A 71 36.58 8.07 -17.07
N PHE A 72 37.37 8.25 -18.14
CA PHE A 72 38.04 7.18 -18.87
C PHE A 72 39.36 6.71 -18.22
N MET A 73 39.94 7.47 -17.28
CA MET A 73 41.21 7.15 -16.64
C MET A 73 41.22 5.79 -15.93
N PRO A 74 40.15 5.37 -15.22
CA PRO A 74 40.11 4.04 -14.60
C PRO A 74 40.21 2.91 -15.63
N TRP A 75 39.76 3.12 -16.87
CA TRP A 75 39.89 2.14 -17.95
C TRP A 75 41.35 1.96 -18.36
N LEU A 76 42.11 3.05 -18.47
CA LEU A 76 43.52 3.04 -18.80
C LEU A 76 44.35 2.40 -17.68
N ILE A 77 44.06 2.71 -16.42
CA ILE A 77 44.70 2.08 -15.25
C ILE A 77 44.45 0.57 -15.23
N ALA A 78 43.19 0.15 -15.43
CA ALA A 78 42.84 -1.27 -15.45
C ALA A 78 43.50 -2.02 -16.62
N TYR A 79 43.57 -1.40 -17.81
CA TYR A 79 44.18 -2.02 -18.98
C TYR A 79 45.71 -2.11 -18.88
N ASP A 80 46.37 -1.07 -18.37
CA ASP A 80 47.80 -1.09 -18.09
C ASP A 80 48.14 -2.11 -16.99
N ALA A 81 47.29 -2.29 -15.98
CA ALA A 81 47.50 -3.32 -14.96
C ALA A 81 47.31 -4.76 -15.50
N ALA A 82 46.42 -4.95 -16.48
CA ALA A 82 46.09 -6.24 -17.06
C ALA A 82 46.95 -6.61 -18.30
N SER A 83 47.76 -5.70 -18.82
CA SER A 83 48.53 -5.90 -20.06
C SER A 83 49.91 -5.24 -20.01
N ALA A 84 50.83 -5.68 -20.87
CA ALA A 84 52.13 -5.03 -21.05
C ALA A 84 52.11 -3.91 -22.12
N ASP A 85 50.92 -3.41 -22.50
CA ASP A 85 50.78 -2.44 -23.58
C ASP A 85 51.11 -1.02 -23.09
N VAL A 86 52.33 -0.56 -23.39
CA VAL A 86 52.84 0.76 -23.00
C VAL A 86 51.97 1.92 -23.50
N ARG A 87 51.13 1.71 -24.52
CA ARG A 87 50.25 2.75 -25.08
C ARG A 87 49.17 3.19 -24.09
N ALA A 88 48.75 2.32 -23.18
CA ALA A 88 47.77 2.68 -22.15
C ALA A 88 48.30 3.79 -21.25
N MET A 89 49.53 3.65 -20.75
CA MET A 89 50.19 4.66 -19.95
C MET A 89 50.55 5.90 -20.77
N ALA A 90 50.99 5.73 -22.01
CA ALA A 90 51.25 6.86 -22.92
C ALA A 90 49.99 7.74 -23.10
N HIS A 91 48.83 7.11 -23.32
CA HIS A 91 47.54 7.80 -23.47
C HIS A 91 47.11 8.49 -22.17
N ALA A 92 47.25 7.82 -21.02
CA ALA A 92 46.90 8.40 -19.72
C ALA A 92 47.73 9.65 -19.38
N LEU A 93 49.04 9.59 -19.61
CA LEU A 93 49.94 10.72 -19.36
C LEU A 93 49.76 11.83 -20.41
N GLU A 94 49.42 11.48 -21.65
CA GLU A 94 49.11 12.48 -22.69
C GLU A 94 47.82 13.24 -22.39
N ALA A 95 46.82 12.60 -21.80
CA ALA A 95 45.62 13.28 -21.33
C ALA A 95 45.95 14.40 -20.34
N VAL A 96 46.83 14.13 -19.37
CA VAL A 96 47.24 15.12 -18.36
C VAL A 96 48.11 16.23 -18.98
N ARG A 97 49.05 15.88 -19.87
CA ARG A 97 49.91 16.85 -20.56
C ARG A 97 49.12 17.78 -21.48
N SER A 98 48.32 17.22 -22.38
CA SER A 98 47.55 18.00 -23.36
C SER A 98 46.50 18.89 -22.68
N TRP A 99 45.82 18.39 -21.64
CA TRP A 99 44.91 19.21 -20.82
C TRP A 99 45.66 20.37 -20.16
N SER A 100 46.81 20.07 -19.53
CA SER A 100 47.63 21.10 -18.89
C SER A 100 48.11 22.14 -19.88
N ALA A 101 48.52 21.74 -21.07
CA ALA A 101 48.96 22.68 -22.11
C ALA A 101 47.81 23.58 -22.61
N ARG A 102 46.58 23.06 -22.62
CA ARG A 102 45.42 23.77 -23.15
C ARG A 102 44.76 24.73 -22.15
N PHE A 103 44.66 24.33 -20.88
CA PHE A 103 43.84 25.00 -19.86
C PHE A 103 44.65 25.42 -18.62
N ALA A 104 45.96 25.65 -18.75
CA ALA A 104 46.83 25.99 -17.62
C ALA A 104 46.44 27.27 -16.87
N ASP A 105 46.08 28.33 -17.61
CA ASP A 105 46.04 29.71 -17.11
C ASP A 105 44.63 30.35 -17.18
N GLY A 106 43.59 29.59 -17.56
CA GLY A 106 42.21 30.11 -17.62
C GLY A 106 41.22 29.18 -18.32
N ASP A 107 39.94 29.55 -18.30
CA ASP A 107 38.88 28.99 -19.11
C ASP A 107 38.86 29.72 -20.47
N ASP A 108 39.33 29.06 -21.50
CA ASP A 108 39.32 29.51 -22.90
C ASP A 108 37.90 29.58 -23.53
N GLY A 109 36.87 29.83 -22.71
CA GLY A 109 35.46 29.73 -23.07
C GLY A 109 34.88 28.31 -22.98
N PHE A 110 35.67 27.29 -22.64
CA PHE A 110 35.16 25.94 -22.41
C PHE A 110 34.65 25.76 -20.96
N GLU A 111 33.34 25.56 -20.81
CA GLU A 111 32.66 25.43 -19.53
C GLU A 111 33.36 24.47 -18.55
N PHE A 112 33.80 23.29 -19.03
CA PHE A 112 34.36 22.25 -18.16
C PHE A 112 35.87 22.36 -17.88
N ALA A 113 36.54 23.40 -18.38
CA ALA A 113 37.95 23.64 -18.10
C ALA A 113 38.20 23.74 -16.58
N TRP A 114 37.41 24.59 -15.91
CA TRP A 114 37.46 24.79 -14.46
C TRP A 114 36.07 24.76 -13.79
N HIS A 115 35.16 23.95 -14.34
CA HIS A 115 33.85 23.68 -13.73
C HIS A 115 34.01 23.03 -12.35
N ASP A 116 33.17 23.44 -11.39
CA ASP A 116 33.18 23.06 -9.97
C ASP A 116 33.42 21.55 -9.74
N HIS A 117 32.52 20.70 -10.24
CA HIS A 117 32.52 19.25 -10.06
C HIS A 117 33.47 18.52 -11.02
N ALA A 118 33.52 18.93 -12.30
CA ALA A 118 34.43 18.30 -13.27
C ALA A 118 35.90 18.43 -12.86
N THR A 119 36.28 19.57 -12.27
CA THR A 119 37.64 19.80 -11.74
C THR A 119 37.96 18.83 -10.60
N ALA A 120 37.04 18.63 -9.66
CA ALA A 120 37.21 17.67 -8.57
C ALA A 120 37.35 16.24 -9.10
N MET A 121 36.45 15.82 -10.00
CA MET A 121 36.48 14.47 -10.57
C MET A 121 37.73 14.23 -11.43
N ARG A 122 38.17 15.22 -12.19
CA ARG A 122 39.44 15.17 -12.95
C ARG A 122 40.64 14.98 -12.02
N ALA A 123 40.70 15.75 -10.94
CA ALA A 123 41.76 15.62 -9.95
C ALA A 123 41.74 14.24 -9.27
N LEU A 124 40.56 13.69 -8.95
CA LEU A 124 40.41 12.35 -8.39
C LEU A 124 40.91 11.26 -9.34
N ASN A 125 40.51 11.32 -10.61
CA ASN A 125 40.94 10.36 -11.64
C ASN A 125 42.47 10.43 -11.88
N ALA A 126 43.04 11.63 -11.92
CA ALA A 126 44.50 11.82 -12.01
C ALA A 126 45.23 11.37 -10.73
N LEU A 127 44.62 11.52 -9.55
CA LEU A 127 45.15 11.00 -8.29
C LEU A 127 45.21 9.47 -8.30
N TRP A 128 44.20 8.79 -8.83
CA TRP A 128 44.24 7.33 -8.99
C TRP A 128 45.39 6.89 -9.91
N LEU A 129 45.66 7.64 -10.99
CA LEU A 129 46.80 7.38 -11.86
C LEU A 129 48.14 7.55 -11.12
N LEU A 130 48.31 8.61 -10.33
CA LEU A 130 49.50 8.81 -9.49
C LEU A 130 49.69 7.65 -8.51
N CYS A 131 48.63 7.27 -7.82
CA CYS A 131 48.64 6.15 -6.88
C CYS A 131 49.02 4.83 -7.57
N HIS A 132 48.49 4.57 -8.77
CA HIS A 132 48.85 3.39 -9.57
C HIS A 132 50.35 3.33 -9.87
N LEU A 133 50.96 4.45 -10.29
CA LEU A 133 52.40 4.53 -10.56
C LEU A 133 53.26 4.34 -9.30
N ARG A 134 52.79 4.88 -8.17
CA ARG A 134 53.46 4.74 -6.87
C ARG A 134 53.43 3.31 -6.34
N LEU A 135 52.31 2.58 -6.51
CA LEU A 135 52.19 1.18 -6.09
C LEU A 135 53.23 0.27 -6.75
N ASP A 136 53.55 0.53 -8.01
CA ASP A 136 54.56 -0.21 -8.75
C ASP A 136 55.95 0.47 -8.72
N ALA A 137 56.09 1.57 -7.96
CA ALA A 137 57.30 2.38 -7.82
C ALA A 137 58.00 2.73 -9.15
N ARG A 138 57.23 3.17 -10.16
CA ARG A 138 57.74 3.40 -11.54
C ARG A 138 57.43 4.80 -12.09
N MET A 139 58.19 5.19 -13.11
CA MET A 139 58.05 6.46 -13.86
C MET A 139 58.10 7.72 -12.96
N PRO A 140 59.22 7.96 -12.26
CA PRO A 140 59.34 9.06 -11.29
C PRO A 140 59.09 10.44 -11.91
N GLU A 141 59.48 10.68 -13.16
CA GLU A 141 59.21 11.94 -13.86
C GLU A 141 57.71 12.15 -14.11
N ALA A 142 57.00 11.07 -14.45
CA ALA A 142 55.55 11.10 -14.62
C ALA A 142 54.83 11.34 -13.28
N GLN A 143 55.33 10.73 -12.20
CA GLN A 143 54.82 11.01 -10.85
C GLN A 143 54.99 12.50 -10.49
N ALA A 144 56.18 13.08 -10.71
CA ALA A 144 56.42 14.50 -10.44
C ALA A 144 55.50 15.42 -11.25
N MET A 145 55.24 15.10 -12.53
CA MET A 145 54.31 15.82 -13.40
C MET A 145 52.87 15.72 -12.90
N LEU A 146 52.41 14.53 -12.51
CA LEU A 146 51.07 14.32 -11.94
C LEU A 146 50.90 15.07 -10.62
N GLU A 147 51.90 15.04 -9.74
CA GLU A 147 51.85 15.80 -8.49
C GLU A 147 51.77 17.31 -8.72
N ALA A 148 52.46 17.85 -9.74
CA ALA A 148 52.35 19.26 -10.10
C ALA A 148 50.95 19.60 -10.66
N PHE A 149 50.41 18.72 -11.51
CA PHE A 149 49.03 18.84 -12.01
C PHE A 149 48.02 18.85 -10.87
N LEU A 150 48.14 17.90 -9.94
CA LEU A 150 47.24 17.73 -8.80
C LEU A 150 47.37 18.88 -7.79
N ALA A 151 48.57 19.40 -7.53
CA ALA A 151 48.77 20.56 -6.67
C ALA A 151 48.00 21.79 -7.19
N ARG A 152 48.08 22.08 -8.49
CA ARG A 152 47.32 23.18 -9.11
C ARG A 152 45.80 22.98 -8.97
N HIS A 153 45.32 21.73 -9.09
CA HIS A 153 43.91 21.42 -8.88
C HIS A 153 43.51 21.59 -7.40
N ALA A 154 44.37 21.19 -6.47
CA ALA A 154 44.14 21.36 -5.04
C ALA A 154 44.06 22.85 -4.67
N ASP A 155 44.97 23.69 -5.19
CA ASP A 155 44.92 25.14 -4.99
C ASP A 155 43.62 25.74 -5.51
N ARG A 156 43.22 25.38 -6.74
CA ARG A 156 41.95 25.85 -7.32
C ARG A 156 40.73 25.39 -6.54
N LEU A 157 40.69 24.12 -6.11
CA LEU A 157 39.60 23.58 -5.30
C LEU A 157 39.55 24.20 -3.90
N ALA A 158 40.69 24.65 -3.36
CA ALA A 158 40.75 25.32 -2.06
C ALA A 158 40.23 26.77 -2.10
N GLU A 159 40.07 27.37 -3.28
CA GLU A 159 39.50 28.72 -3.42
C GLU A 159 38.02 28.74 -3.02
N GLU A 160 37.58 29.78 -2.31
CA GLU A 160 36.18 29.89 -1.89
C GLU A 160 35.23 30.11 -3.06
N GLY A 161 35.65 30.83 -4.11
CA GLY A 161 34.84 31.02 -5.31
C GLY A 161 34.63 29.76 -6.15
N MET A 162 35.41 28.71 -5.91
CA MET A 162 35.26 27.40 -6.56
C MET A 162 34.31 26.47 -5.78
N TYR A 163 34.15 26.71 -4.48
CA TYR A 163 33.39 25.85 -3.59
C TYR A 163 31.89 26.07 -3.72
N THR A 164 31.17 25.04 -4.17
CA THR A 164 29.71 25.05 -4.25
C THR A 164 29.09 24.53 -2.96
N ARG A 165 29.10 25.39 -1.95
CA ARG A 165 28.58 25.15 -0.61
C ARG A 165 27.14 24.61 -0.62
N HIS A 166 26.86 23.63 0.24
CA HIS A 166 25.53 23.05 0.48
C HIS A 166 24.96 22.31 -0.74
N THR A 167 25.85 21.65 -1.48
CA THR A 167 25.49 20.83 -2.65
C THR A 167 26.29 19.54 -2.66
N ASN A 168 25.79 18.53 -3.39
CA ASN A 168 26.54 17.30 -3.62
C ASN A 168 27.91 17.56 -4.30
N HIS A 169 28.01 18.61 -5.13
CA HIS A 169 29.28 19.04 -5.71
C HIS A 169 30.25 19.54 -4.63
N GLY A 170 29.77 20.34 -3.67
CA GLY A 170 30.58 20.85 -2.56
C GLY A 170 31.16 19.74 -1.67
N ILE A 171 30.37 18.68 -1.43
CA ILE A 171 30.81 17.48 -0.73
C ILE A 171 31.94 16.78 -1.51
N ASP A 172 31.73 16.52 -2.82
CA ASP A 172 32.73 15.85 -3.66
C ASP A 172 34.02 16.69 -3.80
N GLN A 173 33.90 18.00 -4.00
CA GLN A 173 35.04 18.93 -4.06
C GLN A 173 35.86 18.86 -2.78
N SER A 174 35.21 18.92 -1.63
CA SER A 174 35.88 18.91 -0.33
C SER A 174 36.49 17.54 -0.03
N ARG A 175 35.80 16.45 -0.36
CA ARG A 175 36.34 15.08 -0.28
C ARG A 175 37.62 14.95 -1.10
N VAL A 176 37.59 15.35 -2.37
CA VAL A 176 38.76 15.25 -3.26
C VAL A 176 39.90 16.11 -2.75
N LEU A 177 39.63 17.35 -2.33
CA LEU A 177 40.64 18.24 -1.76
C LEU A 177 41.34 17.62 -0.55
N GLY A 178 40.60 16.94 0.33
CA GLY A 178 41.16 16.21 1.47
C GLY A 178 42.07 15.06 1.05
N LEU A 179 41.65 14.27 0.05
CA LEU A 179 42.47 13.19 -0.50
C LEU A 179 43.77 13.70 -1.15
N LEU A 180 43.72 14.87 -1.81
CA LEU A 180 44.91 15.53 -2.36
C LEU A 180 45.85 15.99 -1.25
N GLY A 181 45.33 16.58 -0.17
CA GLY A 181 46.11 16.97 1.01
C GLY A 181 46.88 15.79 1.62
N LEU A 182 46.25 14.60 1.69
CA LEU A 182 46.92 13.39 2.15
C LEU A 182 47.99 12.88 1.17
N ALA A 183 47.62 12.72 -0.10
CA ALA A 183 48.49 12.11 -1.10
C ALA A 183 49.72 12.97 -1.44
N LEU A 184 49.66 14.28 -1.17
CA LEU A 184 50.69 15.26 -1.44
C LEU A 184 51.27 15.88 -0.16
N ALA A 185 51.18 15.21 0.99
CA ALA A 185 51.58 15.74 2.31
C ALA A 185 53.00 16.36 2.37
N GLY A 186 53.92 15.96 1.49
CA GLY A 186 55.26 16.55 1.38
C GLY A 186 55.36 17.88 0.61
N ARG A 187 54.26 18.38 0.03
CA ARG A 187 54.24 19.64 -0.74
C ARG A 187 53.80 20.83 0.13
N PRO A 188 54.33 22.04 -0.15
CA PRO A 188 53.79 23.27 0.41
C PRO A 188 52.29 23.39 0.11
N GLY A 189 51.48 23.71 1.11
CA GLY A 189 50.03 23.86 0.98
C GLY A 189 49.20 22.63 1.33
N ALA A 190 49.78 21.43 1.36
CA ALA A 190 49.04 20.18 1.60
C ALA A 190 48.24 20.15 2.92
N GLY A 191 48.83 20.67 4.01
CA GLY A 191 48.15 20.82 5.29
C GLY A 191 46.94 21.75 5.21
N ARG A 192 47.06 22.88 4.50
CA ARG A 192 45.96 23.84 4.30
C ARG A 192 44.82 23.23 3.47
N TRP A 193 45.14 22.45 2.44
CA TRP A 193 44.13 21.75 1.64
C TRP A 193 43.32 20.78 2.49
N LEU A 194 44.00 19.97 3.32
CA LEU A 194 43.34 19.04 4.23
C LEU A 194 42.47 19.77 5.27
N GLU A 195 42.98 20.82 5.90
CA GLU A 195 42.24 21.63 6.87
C GLU A 195 40.98 22.26 6.24
N THR A 196 41.12 22.85 5.05
CA THR A 196 40.00 23.46 4.30
C THR A 196 38.94 22.41 3.95
N ALA A 197 39.38 21.24 3.47
CA ALA A 197 38.49 20.13 3.14
C ALA A 197 37.68 19.65 4.34
N MET A 198 38.33 19.42 5.49
CA MET A 198 37.65 18.94 6.69
C MET A 198 36.70 19.99 7.28
N ALA A 199 37.08 21.27 7.25
CA ALA A 199 36.19 22.36 7.67
C ALA A 199 34.93 22.46 6.79
N ARG A 200 35.09 22.34 5.47
CA ARG A 200 33.95 22.35 4.53
C ARG A 200 33.06 21.13 4.73
N LEU A 201 33.63 19.92 4.80
CA LEU A 201 32.86 18.69 5.04
C LEU A 201 32.11 18.72 6.38
N ALA A 202 32.69 19.31 7.42
CA ALA A 202 31.99 19.51 8.69
C ALA A 202 30.76 20.41 8.51
N GLY A 203 30.90 21.54 7.80
CA GLY A 203 29.79 22.43 7.49
C GLY A 203 28.73 21.79 6.60
N GLU A 204 29.13 21.00 5.59
CA GLU A 204 28.19 20.24 4.74
C GLU A 204 27.39 19.22 5.54
N LEU A 205 28.04 18.48 6.46
CA LEU A 205 27.37 17.52 7.35
C LEU A 205 26.36 18.21 8.28
N GLU A 206 26.75 19.33 8.88
CA GLU A 206 25.88 20.11 9.78
C GLU A 206 24.73 20.80 9.04
N PHE A 207 24.89 21.08 7.75
CA PHE A 207 23.80 21.58 6.90
C PHE A 207 22.84 20.47 6.48
N ALA A 208 23.35 19.27 6.19
CA ALA A 208 22.56 18.15 5.70
C ALA A 208 21.63 17.54 6.77
N PHE A 209 21.93 17.71 8.05
CA PHE A 209 21.15 17.13 9.15
C PHE A 209 20.63 18.17 10.14
N GLY A 210 19.38 18.00 10.54
CA GLY A 210 18.73 18.79 11.57
C GLY A 210 19.31 18.58 12.97
N ALA A 211 18.86 19.41 13.91
CA ALA A 211 19.31 19.36 15.31
C ALA A 211 18.91 18.05 16.03
N ASP A 212 17.89 17.37 15.54
CA ASP A 212 17.45 16.06 16.03
C ASP A 212 18.03 14.88 15.22
N GLY A 213 18.91 15.17 14.27
CA GLY A 213 19.60 14.18 13.43
C GLY A 213 18.85 13.76 12.18
N VAL A 214 17.69 14.35 11.87
CA VAL A 214 16.95 14.01 10.64
C VAL A 214 17.57 14.74 9.44
N HIS A 215 17.80 14.01 8.35
CA HIS A 215 18.25 14.59 7.10
C HIS A 215 17.23 15.60 6.54
N VAL A 216 17.70 16.77 6.10
CA VAL A 216 16.85 17.93 5.75
C VAL A 216 15.92 17.70 4.56
N GLU A 217 16.16 16.67 3.76
CA GLU A 217 15.37 16.33 2.57
C GLU A 217 14.12 15.49 2.85
N ASN A 218 13.89 15.08 4.11
CA ASN A 218 12.68 14.37 4.53
C ASN A 218 12.36 13.12 3.68
N SER A 219 13.38 12.37 3.30
CA SER A 219 13.28 11.04 2.69
C SER A 219 14.11 10.04 3.51
N PRO A 220 13.50 9.01 4.11
CA PRO A 220 14.24 7.97 4.82
C PRO A 220 15.34 7.29 3.99
N ALA A 221 15.13 7.07 2.69
CA ALA A 221 16.17 6.50 1.82
C ALA A 221 17.38 7.45 1.68
N TYR A 222 17.14 8.74 1.46
CA TYR A 222 18.18 9.75 1.35
C TYR A 222 18.90 9.98 2.68
N HIS A 223 18.19 9.89 3.80
CA HIS A 223 18.80 9.90 5.13
C HIS A 223 19.89 8.82 5.25
N GLN A 224 19.56 7.57 4.92
CA GLN A 224 20.52 6.47 4.96
C GLN A 224 21.68 6.69 3.97
N PHE A 225 21.38 7.15 2.75
CA PHE A 225 22.38 7.38 1.71
C PHE A 225 23.41 8.43 2.11
N VAL A 226 22.97 9.63 2.53
CA VAL A 226 23.87 10.73 2.90
C VAL A 226 24.65 10.39 4.18
N GLY A 227 24.00 9.72 5.13
CA GLY A 227 24.67 9.20 6.32
C GLY A 227 25.83 8.26 5.98
N ASN A 228 25.61 7.29 5.08
CA ASN A 228 26.65 6.39 4.58
C ASN A 228 27.76 7.14 3.83
N LEU A 229 27.41 8.13 3.01
CA LEU A 229 28.38 8.92 2.26
C LEU A 229 29.41 9.57 3.19
N PHE A 230 28.97 10.19 4.29
CA PHE A 230 29.88 10.80 5.27
C PHE A 230 30.69 9.77 6.07
N ASP A 231 30.10 8.61 6.42
CA ASP A 231 30.83 7.50 7.04
C ASP A 231 31.96 6.98 6.12
N GLU A 232 31.66 6.81 4.83
CA GLU A 232 32.63 6.39 3.81
C GLU A 232 33.73 7.44 3.59
N ILE A 233 33.37 8.73 3.51
CA ILE A 233 34.37 9.81 3.39
C ILE A 233 35.32 9.78 4.60
N ALA A 234 34.76 9.70 5.81
CA ALA A 234 35.54 9.69 7.04
C ALA A 234 36.46 8.46 7.15
N SER A 235 36.08 7.33 6.57
CA SER A 235 36.89 6.10 6.58
C SER A 235 38.26 6.25 5.88
N ALA A 236 38.42 7.26 5.03
CA ALA A 236 39.69 7.53 4.33
C ALA A 236 40.72 8.29 5.18
N PHE A 237 40.37 8.75 6.38
CA PHE A 237 41.19 9.63 7.22
C PHE A 237 41.35 9.07 8.64
N THR A 238 42.51 9.30 9.26
CA THR A 238 42.72 9.00 10.70
C THR A 238 41.94 9.99 11.58
N PRO A 239 41.68 9.68 12.86
CA PRO A 239 41.01 10.60 13.78
C PRO A 239 41.63 11.99 13.83
N GLU A 240 42.96 12.09 13.80
CA GLU A 240 43.69 13.36 13.81
C GLU A 240 43.50 14.14 12.50
N GLN A 241 43.46 13.42 11.36
CA GLN A 241 43.30 14.01 10.03
C GLN A 241 41.87 14.51 9.78
N LEU A 242 40.88 13.99 10.50
CA LEU A 242 39.49 14.42 10.38
C LEU A 242 39.27 15.85 10.88
N GLY A 243 40.14 16.38 11.76
CA GLY A 243 40.03 17.75 12.24
C GLY A 243 38.60 18.12 12.68
N PRO A 244 38.02 19.23 12.19
CA PRO A 244 36.64 19.64 12.52
C PRO A 244 35.54 18.64 12.13
N LEU A 245 35.76 17.80 11.10
CA LEU A 245 34.77 16.81 10.65
C LEU A 245 34.58 15.70 11.70
N GLY A 246 35.63 15.31 12.42
CA GLY A 246 35.57 14.26 13.45
C GLY A 246 34.50 14.56 14.52
N PRO A 247 34.62 15.68 15.25
CA PRO A 247 33.61 16.11 16.21
C PRO A 247 32.22 16.33 15.60
N ALA A 248 32.12 16.78 14.34
CA ALA A 248 30.83 16.93 13.66
C ALA A 248 30.15 15.56 13.44
N LEU A 249 30.89 14.54 13.01
CA LEU A 249 30.40 13.16 12.87
C LEU A 249 29.92 12.60 14.21
N GLU A 250 30.71 12.78 15.27
CA GLU A 250 30.39 12.31 16.63
C GLU A 250 29.10 12.95 17.18
N ARG A 251 28.82 14.21 16.81
CA ARG A 251 27.58 14.90 17.20
C ARG A 251 26.40 14.50 16.33
N THR A 252 26.58 14.37 15.02
CA THR A 252 25.46 14.27 14.06
C THR A 252 25.02 12.83 13.85
N LEU A 253 25.96 11.91 13.57
CA LEU A 253 25.59 10.57 13.15
C LEU A 253 24.83 9.80 14.23
N PRO A 254 25.18 9.78 15.53
CA PRO A 254 24.38 9.06 16.53
C PRO A 254 22.90 9.46 16.59
N ARG A 255 22.58 10.74 16.32
CA ARG A 255 21.19 11.22 16.23
C ARG A 255 20.50 10.75 14.94
N ALA A 256 21.23 10.72 13.83
CA ALA A 256 20.76 10.14 12.57
C ALA A 256 20.42 8.64 12.71
N LEU A 257 21.28 7.87 13.40
CA LEU A 257 21.00 6.45 13.70
C LEU A 257 19.78 6.28 14.59
N GLU A 258 19.59 7.16 15.57
CA GLU A 258 18.39 7.15 16.41
C GLU A 258 17.13 7.33 15.55
N TYR A 259 17.11 8.30 14.64
CA TYR A 259 16.00 8.44 13.69
C TYR A 259 15.76 7.17 12.88
N MET A 260 16.81 6.55 12.34
CA MET A 260 16.68 5.31 11.58
C MET A 260 16.08 4.18 12.41
N ALA A 261 16.47 4.02 13.67
CA ALA A 261 15.90 2.98 14.54
C ALA A 261 14.39 3.15 14.77
N TRP A 262 13.88 4.39 14.75
CA TRP A 262 12.46 4.67 14.91
C TRP A 262 11.67 4.58 13.60
N ILE A 263 12.19 5.14 12.52
CA ILE A 263 11.44 5.26 11.25
C ILE A 263 11.28 3.91 10.54
N VAL A 264 12.23 2.98 10.74
CA VAL A 264 12.13 1.63 10.17
C VAL A 264 10.93 0.90 10.76
N ARG A 265 10.09 0.38 9.86
CA ARG A 265 8.84 -0.32 10.19
C ARG A 265 9.10 -1.65 10.91
N PRO A 266 8.09 -2.23 11.56
CA PRO A 266 8.22 -3.54 12.21
C PRO A 266 8.62 -4.70 11.28
N ASP A 267 8.32 -4.60 9.99
CA ASP A 267 8.73 -5.57 8.96
C ASP A 267 10.18 -5.35 8.44
N GLY A 268 10.91 -4.39 9.00
CA GLY A 268 12.30 -4.07 8.63
C GLY A 268 12.43 -3.19 7.38
N LEU A 269 11.31 -2.75 6.80
CA LEU A 269 11.29 -1.91 5.60
C LEU A 269 11.27 -0.41 5.97
N LEU A 270 11.78 0.41 5.07
CA LEU A 270 11.58 1.86 5.14
C LEU A 270 10.13 2.22 4.76
N PRO A 271 9.48 3.19 5.42
CA PRO A 271 8.21 3.72 4.96
C PRO A 271 8.45 4.53 3.68
N ALA A 272 7.56 4.39 2.69
CA ALA A 272 7.67 5.04 1.37
C ALA A 272 7.32 6.54 1.40
N ILE A 273 7.91 7.29 2.35
CA ILE A 273 7.68 8.73 2.53
C ILE A 273 8.68 9.51 1.67
N GLY A 274 8.16 10.46 0.89
CA GLY A 274 8.96 11.22 -0.06
C GLY A 274 9.55 10.31 -1.16
N ASP A 275 10.75 10.66 -1.63
CA ASP A 275 11.49 9.84 -2.59
C ASP A 275 12.18 8.67 -1.86
N THR A 276 11.37 7.75 -1.33
CA THR A 276 11.82 6.54 -0.64
C THR A 276 11.14 5.32 -1.26
N GLU A 277 11.95 4.36 -1.69
CA GLU A 277 11.47 3.02 -1.99
C GLU A 277 11.29 2.23 -0.69
N GLN A 278 10.27 1.37 -0.65
CA GLN A 278 10.03 0.46 0.46
C GLN A 278 10.98 -0.73 0.38
N ARG A 279 12.24 -0.48 0.74
CA ARG A 279 13.31 -1.50 0.79
C ARG A 279 13.71 -1.80 2.23
N PRO A 280 14.33 -2.96 2.49
CA PRO A 280 14.97 -3.23 3.77
C PRO A 280 15.96 -2.13 4.13
N ALA A 281 15.85 -1.62 5.35
CA ALA A 281 16.84 -0.69 5.88
C ALA A 281 18.15 -1.42 6.19
N GLY A 282 19.27 -0.72 6.05
CA GLY A 282 20.59 -1.24 6.37
C GLY A 282 21.27 -0.40 7.44
N ASN A 283 22.01 -1.04 8.35
CA ASN A 283 22.94 -0.31 9.19
C ASN A 283 24.26 -0.08 8.43
N VAL A 284 24.40 1.12 7.90
CA VAL A 284 25.51 1.52 7.02
C VAL A 284 26.62 2.28 7.76
N PHE A 285 26.45 2.56 9.05
CA PHE A 285 27.28 3.49 9.82
C PHE A 285 28.40 2.80 10.59
N ARG A 286 29.36 2.22 9.87
CA ARG A 286 30.35 1.29 10.46
C ARG A 286 31.24 1.94 11.51
N ARG A 287 31.54 3.24 11.41
CA ARG A 287 32.39 3.93 12.41
C ARG A 287 31.74 4.03 13.78
N LEU A 288 30.41 3.90 13.84
CA LEU A 288 29.65 3.92 15.09
C LEU A 288 29.38 2.51 15.63
N ALA A 289 29.98 1.46 15.04
CA ALA A 289 29.84 0.10 15.52
C ALA A 289 30.11 0.00 17.03
N GLY A 290 29.18 -0.63 17.74
CA GLY A 290 29.26 -0.79 19.20
C GLY A 290 28.72 0.40 20.01
N THR A 291 28.38 1.55 19.41
CA THR A 291 27.66 2.62 20.12
C THR A 291 26.20 2.21 20.40
N PRO A 292 25.53 2.77 21.42
CA PRO A 292 24.12 2.45 21.71
C PRO A 292 23.18 2.69 20.52
N ALA A 293 23.32 3.82 19.81
CA ALA A 293 22.49 4.12 18.65
C ALA A 293 22.68 3.10 17.51
N HIS A 294 23.92 2.66 17.28
CA HIS A 294 24.23 1.60 16.31
C HIS A 294 23.64 0.26 16.73
N ARG A 295 23.80 -0.17 17.99
CA ARG A 295 23.21 -1.42 18.46
C ARG A 295 21.67 -1.40 18.38
N ARG A 296 21.05 -0.25 18.62
CA ARG A 296 19.60 -0.08 18.43
C ARG A 296 19.17 -0.21 16.97
N LEU A 297 19.93 0.34 16.04
CA LEU A 297 19.66 0.17 14.62
C LEU A 297 19.94 -1.28 14.16
N ASP A 298 20.97 -1.94 14.68
CA ASP A 298 21.23 -3.38 14.45
C ASP A 298 20.05 -4.23 14.89
N TRP A 299 19.46 -3.93 16.06
CA TRP A 299 18.25 -4.62 16.52
C TRP A 299 17.11 -4.51 15.52
N VAL A 300 16.83 -3.30 15.06
CA VAL A 300 15.68 -3.07 14.17
C VAL A 300 15.91 -3.70 12.79
N THR A 301 17.10 -3.51 12.22
CA THR A 301 17.44 -4.03 10.87
C THR A 301 17.65 -5.55 10.85
N SER A 302 18.01 -6.16 11.98
CA SER A 302 18.15 -7.61 12.12
C SER A 302 16.87 -8.31 12.59
N GLY A 303 15.77 -7.59 12.84
CA GLY A 303 14.57 -8.17 13.46
C GLY A 303 14.84 -8.76 14.85
N GLY A 304 15.68 -8.08 15.63
CA GLY A 304 16.05 -8.42 17.01
C GLY A 304 17.02 -9.58 17.18
N ARG A 305 17.71 -10.01 16.10
CA ARG A 305 18.74 -11.07 16.18
C ARG A 305 20.07 -10.56 16.74
N GLU A 306 20.38 -9.29 16.49
CA GLU A 306 21.63 -8.64 16.87
C GLU A 306 21.34 -7.29 17.53
N GLY A 307 22.32 -6.72 18.22
CA GLY A 307 22.21 -5.38 18.79
C GLY A 307 21.43 -5.30 20.12
N GLU A 308 20.81 -4.16 20.36
CA GLU A 308 20.18 -3.77 21.62
C GLU A 308 18.75 -3.31 21.38
N ARG A 309 17.78 -3.90 22.08
CA ARG A 309 16.36 -3.57 21.92
C ARG A 309 16.10 -2.10 22.27
N PRO A 310 15.52 -1.29 21.37
CA PRO A 310 15.10 0.07 21.69
C PRO A 310 13.98 0.09 22.74
N GLU A 311 13.80 1.25 23.37
CA GLU A 311 12.80 1.47 24.42
C GLU A 311 11.85 2.61 24.06
N GLY A 312 10.65 2.57 24.66
CA GLY A 312 9.59 3.54 24.43
C GLY A 312 8.67 3.15 23.27
N TRP A 313 7.56 3.86 23.17
CA TRP A 313 6.52 3.64 22.16
C TRP A 313 6.28 4.86 21.27
N LEU A 314 6.91 6.00 21.59
CA LEU A 314 6.72 7.27 20.91
C LEU A 314 8.03 8.05 20.84
N ARG A 315 8.30 8.67 19.68
CA ARG A 315 9.43 9.57 19.48
C ARG A 315 9.06 10.72 18.56
N ALA A 316 9.40 11.94 18.97
CA ALA A 316 9.29 13.14 18.15
C ALA A 316 10.68 13.59 17.68
N PHE A 317 10.77 13.93 16.40
CA PHE A 317 11.87 14.60 15.72
C PHE A 317 11.30 15.91 15.18
N GLU A 318 11.18 16.91 16.05
CA GLU A 318 10.45 18.16 15.79
C GLU A 318 11.13 19.04 14.73
N ASP A 319 12.46 19.07 14.67
CA ASP A 319 13.22 19.82 13.65
C ASP A 319 13.13 19.12 12.28
N GLY A 320 13.17 17.79 12.30
CA GLY A 320 12.98 16.94 11.13
C GLY A 320 11.52 16.84 10.67
N GLY A 321 10.55 17.22 11.50
CA GLY A 321 9.15 17.12 11.15
C GLY A 321 8.58 15.69 11.15
N TYR A 322 9.03 14.82 12.05
CA TYR A 322 8.46 13.47 12.23
C TYR A 322 8.01 13.19 13.67
N LEU A 323 6.86 12.53 13.83
CA LEU A 323 6.47 11.85 15.06
C LEU A 323 6.21 10.39 14.72
N VAL A 324 6.86 9.47 15.43
CA VAL A 324 6.74 8.03 15.22
C VAL A 324 6.19 7.39 16.48
N ALA A 325 5.08 6.69 16.37
CA ALA A 325 4.51 5.86 17.42
C ALA A 325 4.55 4.38 17.02
N ARG A 326 4.93 3.49 17.93
CA ARG A 326 4.99 2.05 17.68
C ARG A 326 4.72 1.22 18.92
N SER A 327 4.15 0.03 18.74
CA SER A 327 3.75 -0.84 19.86
C SER A 327 4.74 -1.93 20.22
N ASP A 328 5.74 -2.18 19.38
CA ASP A 328 6.54 -3.39 19.47
C ASP A 328 8.00 -3.20 19.01
N TRP A 329 8.89 -3.91 19.71
CA TRP A 329 10.32 -4.04 19.41
C TRP A 329 10.75 -5.52 19.54
N SER A 330 9.82 -6.47 19.45
CA SER A 330 10.12 -7.88 19.71
C SER A 330 11.08 -8.46 18.66
N ALA A 331 11.81 -9.50 19.08
CA ALA A 331 12.72 -10.23 18.20
C ALA A 331 11.97 -11.30 17.41
N GLY A 332 12.40 -11.56 16.19
CA GLY A 332 11.82 -12.54 15.26
C GLY A 332 10.91 -11.90 14.21
N GLU A 333 9.97 -12.70 13.69
CA GLU A 333 8.92 -12.17 12.84
C GLU A 333 8.05 -11.20 13.65
N PRO A 334 7.79 -9.98 13.14
CA PRO A 334 6.97 -9.02 13.87
C PRO A 334 5.62 -9.64 14.18
N PRO A 335 5.07 -9.44 15.38
CA PRO A 335 3.77 -9.96 15.71
C PRO A 335 2.77 -9.40 14.71
N ALA A 336 1.78 -10.20 14.32
CA ALA A 336 0.77 -9.74 13.39
C ALA A 336 0.14 -8.42 13.87
N SER A 337 0.09 -8.12 15.18
CA SER A 337 -0.48 -6.88 15.71
C SER A 337 0.49 -5.70 15.82
N ALA A 338 1.72 -5.82 15.30
CA ALA A 338 2.72 -4.75 15.35
C ALA A 338 2.18 -3.47 14.71
N PHE A 339 2.21 -2.37 15.46
CA PHE A 339 1.71 -1.06 15.08
C PHE A 339 2.88 -0.10 14.86
N HIS A 340 2.82 0.70 13.80
CA HIS A 340 3.72 1.81 13.50
C HIS A 340 2.94 2.91 12.78
N LEU A 341 2.92 4.10 13.37
CA LEU A 341 2.25 5.29 12.88
C LEU A 341 3.25 6.43 12.76
N VAL A 342 3.28 7.08 11.61
CA VAL A 342 4.16 8.23 11.35
C VAL A 342 3.29 9.45 11.02
N LEU A 343 3.46 10.54 11.76
CA LEU A 343 2.98 11.88 11.39
C LEU A 343 4.15 12.67 10.83
N ARG A 344 3.95 13.30 9.67
CA ARG A 344 4.96 14.10 8.98
C ARG A 344 4.49 15.53 8.81
N SER A 345 5.27 16.52 9.23
CA SER A 345 5.01 17.94 8.96
C SER A 345 6.23 18.82 9.23
N GLY A 346 6.59 19.66 8.27
CA GLY A 346 7.78 20.51 8.32
C GLY A 346 8.91 19.97 7.45
N PHE A 347 9.79 20.88 7.03
CA PHE A 347 10.91 20.58 6.15
C PHE A 347 11.94 21.71 6.12
N ARG A 348 13.15 21.38 5.69
CA ARG A 348 14.25 22.34 5.46
C ARG A 348 14.79 22.32 4.04
N SER A 349 14.45 21.29 3.26
CA SER A 349 14.78 21.15 1.83
C SER A 349 13.55 20.76 1.01
N ARG A 350 13.64 20.96 -0.32
CA ARG A 350 12.55 20.77 -1.29
C ARG A 350 12.71 19.58 -2.22
N TYR A 351 13.90 18.99 -2.27
CA TYR A 351 14.30 18.08 -3.34
C TYR A 351 13.54 16.75 -3.27
N HIS A 352 13.79 15.96 -2.23
CA HIS A 352 13.27 14.59 -2.14
C HIS A 352 12.03 14.43 -1.26
N ARG A 353 11.51 15.53 -0.69
CA ARG A 353 10.23 15.56 0.01
C ARG A 353 9.04 15.71 -0.94
N HIS A 354 7.85 15.29 -0.53
CA HIS A 354 6.59 15.60 -1.21
C HIS A 354 5.85 16.73 -0.49
N ASP A 355 4.69 17.16 -0.98
CA ASP A 355 3.87 18.21 -0.37
C ASP A 355 2.94 17.64 0.74
N ASP A 356 3.46 16.69 1.49
CA ASP A 356 2.83 15.77 2.45
C ASP A 356 2.85 16.26 3.91
N ASP A 357 2.96 17.56 4.14
CA ASP A 357 2.79 18.09 5.51
C ASP A 357 1.44 17.65 6.08
N LEU A 358 1.37 17.42 7.39
CA LEU A 358 0.24 16.84 8.13
C LEU A 358 -0.07 15.37 7.80
N SER A 359 0.59 14.73 6.83
CA SER A 359 0.29 13.36 6.42
C SER A 359 0.51 12.35 7.54
N LEU A 360 -0.30 11.30 7.54
CA LEU A 360 -0.19 10.14 8.43
C LEU A 360 0.03 8.87 7.61
N CYS A 361 0.95 8.01 8.04
CA CYS A 361 1.11 6.66 7.50
C CYS A 361 0.88 5.64 8.61
N LEU A 362 0.14 4.57 8.33
CA LEU A 362 -0.20 3.56 9.33
C LEU A 362 0.10 2.14 8.82
N TYR A 363 0.97 1.46 9.55
CA TYR A 363 1.19 0.03 9.50
C TYR A 363 0.63 -0.65 10.75
N TRP A 364 -0.20 -1.67 10.56
CA TRP A 364 -0.73 -2.51 11.63
C TRP A 364 -0.84 -3.97 11.17
N GLY A 365 0.29 -4.69 11.25
CA GLY A 365 0.47 -6.03 10.68
C GLY A 365 0.42 -6.10 9.15
N GLY A 366 0.51 -4.95 8.51
CA GLY A 366 0.22 -4.71 7.10
C GLY A 366 -0.15 -3.24 6.93
N ASP A 367 -0.17 -2.74 5.70
CA ASP A 367 -0.49 -1.33 5.45
C ASP A 367 -2.00 -1.05 5.55
N TRP A 368 -2.34 0.10 6.14
CA TRP A 368 -3.71 0.58 6.32
C TRP A 368 -3.92 1.98 5.79
N LEU A 369 -2.95 2.88 6.01
CA LEU A 369 -2.91 4.22 5.44
C LEU A 369 -1.55 4.41 4.76
N LEU A 370 -1.58 4.62 3.45
CA LEU A 370 -0.40 4.67 2.59
C LEU A 370 0.13 6.10 2.44
N ASP A 371 1.45 6.23 2.29
CA ASP A 371 2.02 7.35 1.55
C ASP A 371 2.09 7.01 0.06
N SER A 372 2.28 8.02 -0.78
CA SER A 372 2.27 7.88 -2.24
C SER A 372 3.53 7.21 -2.78
N GLY A 373 4.69 7.44 -2.15
CA GLY A 373 5.99 6.95 -2.61
C GLY A 373 6.50 7.57 -3.90
N MET A 374 7.66 7.10 -4.37
CA MET A 374 8.49 7.86 -5.31
C MET A 374 8.10 7.75 -6.79
N PHE A 375 7.87 6.53 -7.27
CA PHE A 375 7.79 6.17 -8.70
C PHE A 375 9.05 6.50 -9.52
N ASN A 376 9.24 7.74 -9.98
CA ASN A 376 10.39 8.14 -10.80
C ASN A 376 10.77 9.61 -10.56
N TYR A 377 11.70 10.15 -11.35
CA TYR A 377 12.15 11.55 -11.27
C TYR A 377 11.65 12.43 -12.42
N VAL A 378 10.70 11.95 -13.21
CA VAL A 378 10.23 12.65 -14.42
C VAL A 378 9.14 13.64 -14.03
N GLU A 379 9.53 14.82 -13.55
CA GLU A 379 8.64 15.82 -12.93
C GLU A 379 7.51 16.36 -13.85
N HIS A 380 7.58 16.11 -15.17
CA HIS A 380 6.52 16.48 -16.10
C HIS A 380 5.47 15.36 -16.30
N GLU A 381 5.71 14.14 -15.81
CA GLU A 381 4.73 13.06 -15.90
C GLU A 381 3.55 13.31 -14.95
N PRO A 382 2.29 13.18 -15.41
CA PRO A 382 1.11 13.43 -14.58
C PRO A 382 1.09 12.63 -13.28
N VAL A 383 1.49 11.35 -13.32
CA VAL A 383 1.51 10.50 -12.12
C VAL A 383 2.56 10.96 -11.11
N ARG A 384 3.75 11.39 -11.56
CA ARG A 384 4.79 11.92 -10.65
C ARG A 384 4.32 13.21 -9.99
N ARG A 385 3.68 14.12 -10.74
CA ARG A 385 3.09 15.34 -10.17
C ARG A 385 2.03 15.01 -9.11
N TYR A 386 1.14 14.05 -9.40
CA TYR A 386 0.14 13.57 -8.45
C TYR A 386 0.77 13.01 -7.17
N LEU A 387 1.70 12.06 -7.29
CA LEU A 387 2.34 11.40 -6.14
C LEU A 387 3.05 12.41 -5.22
N ARG A 388 3.61 13.49 -5.77
CA ARG A 388 4.25 14.55 -4.97
C ARG A 388 3.26 15.54 -4.34
N SER A 389 2.00 15.54 -4.75
CA SER A 389 1.00 16.54 -4.38
C SER A 389 0.20 16.13 -3.15
N LYS A 390 -0.43 17.09 -2.47
CA LYS A 390 -1.35 16.86 -1.35
C LYS A 390 -2.47 15.85 -1.65
N TRP A 391 -2.86 15.70 -2.92
CA TRP A 391 -3.91 14.77 -3.35
C TRP A 391 -3.52 13.29 -3.26
N ALA A 392 -2.23 12.98 -3.06
CA ALA A 392 -1.72 11.63 -2.89
C ALA A 392 -1.36 11.28 -1.42
N HIS A 393 -1.70 12.15 -0.46
CA HIS A 393 -1.36 11.97 0.96
C HIS A 393 -2.58 12.06 1.89
N ASN A 394 -2.41 11.62 3.14
CA ASN A 394 -3.51 11.54 4.13
C ASN A 394 -3.75 12.88 4.83
N VAL A 395 -4.26 13.86 4.09
CA VAL A 395 -4.33 15.27 4.51
C VAL A 395 -5.68 15.92 4.20
N PRO A 396 -6.05 17.02 4.88
CA PRO A 396 -7.16 17.86 4.46
C PRO A 396 -6.80 18.75 3.24
N VAL A 397 -7.73 18.93 2.30
CA VAL A 397 -7.60 19.82 1.13
C VAL A 397 -8.89 20.60 0.87
N PRO A 398 -8.83 21.82 0.30
CA PRO A 398 -10.02 22.50 -0.24
C PRO A 398 -10.65 21.72 -1.40
N GLU A 399 -11.98 21.69 -1.48
CA GLU A 399 -12.69 21.07 -2.60
C GLU A 399 -12.52 21.91 -3.88
N GLY A 400 -12.32 21.24 -5.03
CA GLY A 400 -12.08 21.91 -6.31
C GLY A 400 -10.63 22.34 -6.55
N PHE A 401 -9.71 21.95 -5.66
CA PHE A 401 -8.28 22.18 -5.83
C PHE A 401 -7.69 21.27 -6.93
N ASP A 402 -6.87 21.82 -7.81
CA ASP A 402 -6.35 21.15 -9.02
C ASP A 402 -5.20 20.14 -8.68
N PRO A 403 -5.24 18.88 -9.15
CA PRO A 403 -4.11 17.95 -9.04
C PRO A 403 -2.85 18.39 -9.82
N ASP A 404 -2.97 19.28 -10.82
CA ASP A 404 -1.85 19.85 -11.56
C ASP A 404 -1.22 21.09 -10.87
N TRP A 405 -1.60 21.37 -9.64
CA TRP A 405 -1.15 22.54 -8.87
C TRP A 405 0.37 22.58 -8.66
N LYS A 406 0.96 23.77 -8.83
CA LYS A 406 2.38 24.04 -8.61
C LYS A 406 2.70 24.03 -7.11
N ARG A 407 3.67 23.20 -6.72
CA ARG A 407 4.20 23.12 -5.35
C ARG A 407 4.39 24.52 -4.72
N PRO A 408 3.97 24.74 -3.46
CA PRO A 408 4.08 26.04 -2.79
C PRO A 408 5.54 26.52 -2.65
N ALA A 409 5.70 27.81 -2.32
CA ALA A 409 7.01 28.45 -2.12
C ALA A 409 7.82 27.83 -0.95
N SER A 410 9.13 28.07 -0.91
CA SER A 410 10.21 27.31 -0.22
C SER A 410 10.22 27.44 1.28
N ASP A 411 9.56 28.47 1.69
CA ASP A 411 9.65 29.21 2.91
C ASP A 411 8.31 29.16 3.64
N ALA A 412 7.37 28.35 3.16
CA ALA A 412 6.14 28.05 3.85
C ALA A 412 6.49 27.44 5.22
N GLU A 413 6.24 28.22 6.26
CA GLU A 413 6.45 27.81 7.64
C GLU A 413 5.64 26.55 7.94
N GLY A 414 6.28 25.57 8.56
CA GLY A 414 5.62 24.34 8.95
C GLY A 414 6.48 23.56 9.92
N GLY A 415 5.84 22.69 10.69
CA GLY A 415 6.50 21.89 11.71
C GLY A 415 5.53 21.00 12.45
N LEU A 416 6.04 20.36 13.49
CA LEU A 416 5.24 19.67 14.49
C LEU A 416 5.87 19.78 15.86
N LYS A 417 5.04 19.58 16.88
CA LYS A 417 5.44 19.60 18.27
C LYS A 417 4.70 18.53 19.07
N LEU A 418 5.42 17.81 19.91
CA LEU A 418 4.84 16.93 20.91
C LEU A 418 4.42 17.78 22.12
N LEU A 419 3.12 17.85 22.39
CA LEU A 419 2.55 18.66 23.46
C LEU A 419 2.48 17.89 24.77
N GLU A 420 2.05 16.63 24.71
CA GLU A 420 1.89 15.75 25.87
C GLU A 420 2.30 14.32 25.50
N SER A 421 2.90 13.60 26.46
CA SER A 421 3.23 12.17 26.32
C SER A 421 3.17 11.48 27.67
N GLY A 422 2.62 10.26 27.70
CA GLY A 422 2.62 9.36 28.85
C GLY A 422 2.90 7.92 28.44
N GLU A 423 2.57 6.96 29.29
CA GLU A 423 2.88 5.54 29.06
C GLU A 423 2.14 4.92 27.87
N ALA A 424 0.95 5.45 27.54
CA ALA A 424 0.13 4.95 26.43
C ALA A 424 -0.68 6.05 25.72
N HIS A 425 -0.53 7.31 26.11
CA HIS A 425 -1.25 8.44 25.53
C HIS A 425 -0.29 9.54 25.07
N ALA A 426 -0.65 10.25 24.01
CA ALA A 426 0.10 11.42 23.58
C ALA A 426 -0.77 12.40 22.81
N LEU A 427 -0.36 13.66 22.81
CA LEU A 427 -0.94 14.73 22.01
C LEU A 427 0.19 15.44 21.26
N ALA A 428 0.08 15.50 19.94
CA ALA A 428 0.95 16.28 19.08
C ALA A 428 0.15 17.28 18.25
N GLU A 429 0.77 18.40 17.89
CA GLU A 429 0.22 19.39 16.97
C GLU A 429 1.20 19.57 15.81
N ALA A 430 0.69 19.56 14.59
CA ALA A 430 1.42 19.83 13.37
C ALA A 430 0.76 21.00 12.64
N TRP A 431 1.55 21.81 11.96
CA TRP A 431 1.09 22.98 11.21
C TRP A 431 1.89 23.17 9.94
N SER A 432 1.28 23.83 8.96
CA SER A 432 1.93 24.19 7.71
C SER A 432 1.19 25.33 7.01
N ALA A 433 1.94 26.29 6.48
CA ALA A 433 1.50 27.36 5.61
C ALA A 433 1.63 26.98 4.12
N SER A 434 1.85 25.69 3.82
CA SER A 434 1.98 25.19 2.44
C SER A 434 0.63 25.02 1.72
N TRP A 435 -0.48 25.41 2.34
CA TRP A 435 -1.80 25.45 1.70
C TRP A 435 -2.03 26.84 1.11
N PRO A 436 -2.20 26.97 -0.21
CA PRO A 436 -2.43 28.27 -0.83
C PRO A 436 -3.68 28.96 -0.26
N GLY A 437 -3.51 30.11 0.38
CA GLY A 437 -4.61 30.87 0.98
C GLY A 437 -5.18 30.28 2.26
N PHE A 438 -4.54 29.28 2.88
CA PHE A 438 -4.97 28.71 4.15
C PHE A 438 -3.80 28.41 5.10
N ARG A 439 -4.04 28.58 6.39
CA ARG A 439 -3.21 27.97 7.44
C ARG A 439 -3.79 26.62 7.81
N ALA A 440 -2.99 25.57 7.67
CA ALA A 440 -3.40 24.22 8.02
C ALA A 440 -2.78 23.78 9.36
N ARG A 441 -3.59 23.17 10.22
CA ARG A 441 -3.14 22.51 11.45
C ARG A 441 -3.82 21.17 11.62
N ARG A 442 -3.10 20.22 12.20
CA ARG A 442 -3.59 18.91 12.64
C ARG A 442 -3.17 18.66 14.07
N ARG A 443 -4.10 18.31 14.95
CA ARG A 443 -3.79 17.73 16.26
C ARG A 443 -4.01 16.23 16.22
N LEU A 444 -3.02 15.48 16.66
CA LEU A 444 -3.03 14.02 16.75
C LEU A 444 -3.08 13.61 18.22
N ARG A 445 -4.18 12.99 18.65
CA ARG A 445 -4.29 12.33 19.96
C ARG A 445 -4.11 10.84 19.79
N LEU A 446 -3.20 10.24 20.55
CA LEU A 446 -2.90 8.82 20.53
C LEU A 446 -3.34 8.18 21.85
N ASP A 447 -3.99 7.02 21.76
CA ASP A 447 -4.26 6.12 22.88
C ASP A 447 -3.93 4.69 22.43
N LEU A 448 -2.72 4.25 22.77
CA LEU A 448 -2.20 2.94 22.40
C LEU A 448 -2.94 1.81 23.12
N ALA A 449 -3.38 2.04 24.36
CA ALA A 449 -4.10 1.05 25.15
C ALA A 449 -5.49 0.74 24.55
N GLN A 450 -6.17 1.78 24.06
CA GLN A 450 -7.44 1.65 23.35
C GLN A 450 -7.28 1.34 21.86
N ARG A 451 -6.04 1.27 21.35
CA ARG A 451 -5.70 1.14 19.92
C ARG A 451 -6.47 2.15 19.06
N ARG A 452 -6.43 3.40 19.51
CA ARG A 452 -7.18 4.51 18.93
C ARG A 452 -6.27 5.70 18.71
N PHE A 453 -6.57 6.46 17.67
CA PHE A 453 -6.07 7.81 17.55
C PHE A 453 -7.16 8.75 17.01
N GLU A 454 -7.03 10.04 17.28
CA GLU A 454 -7.93 11.07 16.77
C GLU A 454 -7.11 12.10 16.00
N VAL A 455 -7.67 12.57 14.89
CA VAL A 455 -7.15 13.71 14.15
C VAL A 455 -8.15 14.84 14.21
N GLU A 456 -7.70 16.00 14.62
CA GLU A 456 -8.46 17.25 14.60
C GLU A 456 -7.79 18.17 13.59
N ASP A 457 -8.42 18.33 12.43
CA ASP A 457 -7.93 19.13 11.32
C ASP A 457 -8.60 20.50 11.29
N SER A 458 -7.80 21.54 11.07
CA SER A 458 -8.30 22.90 10.83
C SER A 458 -7.57 23.56 9.66
N LEU A 459 -8.34 24.04 8.68
CA LEU A 459 -7.87 24.88 7.57
C LEU A 459 -8.59 26.22 7.68
N GLU A 460 -7.85 27.26 8.04
CA GLU A 460 -8.39 28.61 8.21
C GLU A 460 -7.92 29.51 7.05
N PRO A 461 -8.83 30.27 6.40
CA PRO A 461 -8.46 31.20 5.34
C PRO A 461 -7.40 32.20 5.80
N GLU A 462 -6.45 32.49 4.92
CA GLU A 462 -5.44 33.51 5.10
C GLU A 462 -5.50 34.53 3.95
N GLY A 463 -5.79 35.80 4.28
CA GLY A 463 -6.00 36.87 3.31
C GLY A 463 -7.36 36.81 2.58
N GLU A 464 -7.60 37.77 1.67
CA GLU A 464 -8.85 37.86 0.88
C GLU A 464 -9.02 36.68 -0.10
N THR A 465 -7.91 36.05 -0.53
CA THR A 465 -7.88 34.93 -1.49
C THR A 465 -8.41 33.60 -0.95
N GLY A 466 -8.34 33.37 0.37
CA GLY A 466 -8.81 32.11 0.98
C GLY A 466 -10.33 32.01 1.10
N VAL A 467 -11.02 33.15 1.18
CA VAL A 467 -12.47 33.22 1.46
C VAL A 467 -13.33 33.05 0.20
N GLU A 468 -12.85 33.48 -0.97
CA GLU A 468 -13.64 33.42 -2.22
C GLU A 468 -13.57 32.06 -2.95
N SER A 469 -12.63 31.18 -2.61
CA SER A 469 -12.32 29.97 -3.41
C SER A 469 -12.87 28.64 -2.87
N ALA A 470 -12.95 28.44 -1.55
CA ALA A 470 -13.36 27.16 -0.98
C ALA A 470 -14.87 27.08 -0.69
N LYS A 471 -15.57 26.18 -1.41
CA LYS A 471 -16.98 25.83 -1.14
C LYS A 471 -17.15 24.70 -0.11
N GLY A 472 -16.04 24.07 0.25
CA GLY A 472 -15.95 22.95 1.16
C GLY A 472 -14.52 22.38 1.16
N PHE A 473 -14.33 21.33 1.94
CA PHE A 473 -13.05 20.67 2.17
C PHE A 473 -13.22 19.16 2.14
N LEU A 474 -12.14 18.46 1.83
CA LEU A 474 -12.03 17.01 1.82
C LEU A 474 -10.94 16.61 2.79
N SER A 475 -11.23 15.67 3.70
CA SER A 475 -10.19 14.93 4.44
C SER A 475 -9.89 13.64 3.67
N LEU A 476 -8.68 13.53 3.13
CA LEU A 476 -8.24 12.45 2.24
C LEU A 476 -7.56 11.32 3.03
N TRP A 477 -7.87 10.08 2.65
CA TRP A 477 -7.29 8.87 3.22
C TRP A 477 -6.99 7.84 2.12
N HIS A 478 -5.72 7.48 1.96
CA HIS A 478 -5.21 6.55 0.97
C HIS A 478 -5.10 5.16 1.55
N VAL A 479 -5.91 4.24 1.03
CA VAL A 479 -6.09 2.88 1.53
C VAL A 479 -5.55 1.90 0.49
N PRO A 480 -4.80 0.85 0.87
CA PRO A 480 -4.36 -0.13 -0.12
C PRO A 480 -5.54 -0.87 -0.76
N ALA A 481 -5.37 -1.31 -2.01
CA ALA A 481 -6.44 -1.97 -2.77
C ALA A 481 -6.88 -3.34 -2.21
N ASP A 482 -6.09 -3.94 -1.31
CA ASP A 482 -6.42 -5.20 -0.66
C ASP A 482 -7.40 -5.06 0.53
N LYS A 483 -7.77 -3.83 0.90
CA LYS A 483 -8.76 -3.55 1.96
C LYS A 483 -10.15 -3.32 1.36
N GLU A 484 -11.17 -3.91 1.96
CA GLU A 484 -12.56 -3.63 1.59
C GLU A 484 -13.08 -2.40 2.35
N ILE A 485 -13.70 -1.44 1.65
CA ILE A 485 -14.22 -0.21 2.26
C ILE A 485 -15.74 -0.24 2.31
N VAL A 486 -16.30 -0.16 3.52
CA VAL A 486 -17.73 -0.03 3.78
C VAL A 486 -18.03 1.36 4.30
N ILE A 487 -18.79 2.13 3.52
CA ILE A 487 -19.20 3.50 3.88
C ILE A 487 -20.56 3.47 4.57
N GLY A 488 -20.63 4.06 5.76
CA GLY A 488 -21.86 4.26 6.52
C GLY A 488 -22.14 5.75 6.77
N GLU A 489 -23.21 6.03 7.51
CA GLU A 489 -23.52 7.40 7.94
C GLU A 489 -22.50 7.85 8.99
N GLY A 490 -21.77 8.93 8.69
CA GLY A 490 -20.76 9.50 9.60
C GLY A 490 -19.54 8.62 9.87
N GLN A 491 -19.35 7.51 9.16
CA GLN A 491 -18.20 6.62 9.36
C GLN A 491 -17.80 5.85 8.10
N ALA A 492 -16.56 5.42 8.03
CA ALA A 492 -16.04 4.44 7.08
C ALA A 492 -15.34 3.30 7.81
N ARG A 493 -15.50 2.07 7.32
CA ARG A 493 -14.86 0.87 7.84
C ARG A 493 -13.97 0.28 6.76
N LEU A 494 -12.68 0.23 7.02
CA LEU A 494 -11.69 -0.41 6.17
C LEU A 494 -11.49 -1.81 6.75
N LEU A 495 -11.60 -2.86 5.94
CA LEU A 495 -11.59 -4.25 6.38
C LEU A 495 -10.43 -5.00 5.73
N ASP A 496 -9.62 -5.64 6.56
CA ASP A 496 -8.71 -6.69 6.14
C ASP A 496 -9.36 -8.02 6.51
N LEU A 497 -10.06 -8.62 5.55
CA LEU A 497 -10.81 -9.86 5.79
C LEU A 497 -9.89 -11.03 6.08
N ALA A 498 -8.72 -11.10 5.42
CA ALA A 498 -7.76 -12.17 5.61
C ALA A 498 -7.12 -12.10 7.01
N ALA A 499 -6.76 -10.90 7.45
CA ALA A 499 -6.22 -10.68 8.79
C ALA A 499 -7.29 -10.59 9.88
N GLY A 500 -8.58 -10.52 9.54
CA GLY A 500 -9.66 -10.43 10.51
C GLY A 500 -9.73 -9.11 11.28
N ARG A 501 -9.42 -8.01 10.59
CA ARG A 501 -9.19 -6.70 11.22
C ARG A 501 -9.99 -5.59 10.54
N GLU A 502 -10.21 -4.53 11.30
CA GLU A 502 -10.90 -3.33 10.85
C GLU A 502 -10.19 -2.09 11.36
N LEU A 503 -10.01 -1.11 10.48
CA LEU A 503 -9.77 0.28 10.84
C LEU A 503 -11.08 1.03 10.62
N ARG A 504 -11.67 1.53 11.70
CA ARG A 504 -12.88 2.34 11.64
C ARG A 504 -12.53 3.80 11.78
N ILE A 505 -13.01 4.63 10.85
CA ILE A 505 -12.89 6.08 10.84
C ILE A 505 -14.29 6.67 11.10
N GLU A 506 -14.46 7.37 12.22
CA GLU A 506 -15.73 7.93 12.67
C GLU A 506 -15.63 9.47 12.74
N VAL A 507 -16.65 10.18 12.28
CA VAL A 507 -16.76 11.63 12.48
C VAL A 507 -17.14 11.88 13.93
N LEU A 508 -16.24 12.45 14.71
CA LEU A 508 -16.45 12.80 16.12
C LEU A 508 -16.92 14.25 16.30
N ASP A 509 -16.54 15.13 15.39
CA ASP A 509 -16.97 16.53 15.35
C ASP A 509 -16.85 17.10 13.92
N GLY A 510 -17.69 18.08 13.60
CA GLY A 510 -17.80 18.71 12.28
C GLY A 510 -18.98 18.22 11.44
N ALA A 511 -19.52 19.11 10.59
CA ALA A 511 -20.69 18.83 9.75
C ALA A 511 -20.31 18.05 8.48
N CYS A 512 -19.99 16.76 8.60
CA CYS A 512 -19.69 15.92 7.43
C CYS A 512 -20.95 15.73 6.56
N GLU A 513 -20.93 16.22 5.32
CA GLU A 513 -22.06 16.09 4.37
C GLU A 513 -22.03 14.76 3.60
N GLY A 514 -20.89 14.07 3.58
CA GLY A 514 -20.79 12.77 2.92
C GLY A 514 -19.39 12.18 2.92
N ILE A 515 -19.36 10.86 2.70
CA ILE A 515 -18.15 10.05 2.59
C ILE A 515 -18.20 9.34 1.25
N ARG A 516 -17.12 9.39 0.46
CA ARG A 516 -17.07 8.81 -0.88
C ARG A 516 -15.68 8.33 -1.25
N LEU A 517 -15.61 7.37 -2.16
CA LEU A 517 -14.38 7.06 -2.88
C LEU A 517 -14.21 8.06 -4.03
N LEU A 518 -13.00 8.56 -4.21
CA LEU A 518 -12.64 9.47 -5.29
C LEU A 518 -11.72 8.77 -6.29
N ASP A 519 -11.85 9.16 -7.55
CA ASP A 519 -10.86 8.88 -8.59
C ASP A 519 -10.12 10.20 -8.88
N PRO A 520 -8.79 10.27 -8.69
CA PRO A 520 -8.01 11.45 -9.01
C PRO A 520 -7.94 11.74 -10.53
N GLY A 521 -8.39 10.84 -11.40
CA GLY A 521 -8.49 11.06 -12.84
C GLY A 521 -7.15 11.02 -13.57
N LEU A 522 -6.22 10.18 -13.10
CA LEU A 522 -4.87 10.08 -13.65
C LEU A 522 -4.87 9.47 -15.06
N PRO A 523 -4.20 10.10 -16.05
CA PRO A 523 -4.15 9.57 -17.41
C PRO A 523 -3.60 8.13 -17.45
N GLY A 524 -4.41 7.21 -18.01
CA GLY A 524 -4.01 5.81 -18.19
C GLY A 524 -4.03 4.96 -16.91
N GLN A 525 -4.56 5.48 -15.80
CA GLN A 525 -4.74 4.75 -14.55
C GLN A 525 -6.22 4.75 -14.16
N ALA A 526 -6.67 3.68 -13.51
CA ALA A 526 -8.01 3.61 -12.92
C ALA A 526 -7.88 3.84 -11.41
N GLY A 527 -8.42 4.96 -10.91
CA GLY A 527 -8.36 5.30 -9.49
C GLY A 527 -7.00 5.82 -9.00
N ALA A 528 -6.85 5.84 -7.68
CA ALA A 528 -5.64 6.29 -7.01
C ALA A 528 -4.52 5.23 -7.11
N VAL A 529 -3.28 5.68 -6.98
CA VAL A 529 -2.09 4.82 -7.06
C VAL A 529 -1.07 5.20 -6.00
N ALA A 530 -0.25 4.22 -5.61
CA ALA A 530 0.96 4.43 -4.82
C ALA A 530 2.15 3.78 -5.52
N SER A 531 3.37 4.01 -5.02
CA SER A 531 4.60 3.49 -5.59
C SER A 531 5.62 3.16 -4.50
N ARG A 532 5.61 1.89 -4.09
CA ARG A 532 6.61 1.33 -3.17
C ARG A 532 7.96 1.06 -3.83
N GLU A 533 7.99 0.92 -5.14
CA GLU A 533 9.18 0.58 -5.92
C GLU A 533 9.36 1.53 -7.11
N THR A 534 10.61 1.84 -7.45
CA THR A 534 10.91 2.72 -8.59
C THR A 534 10.34 2.14 -9.89
N ASN A 535 9.71 2.99 -10.70
CA ASN A 535 9.07 2.68 -11.97
C ASN A 535 7.92 1.65 -11.88
N GLN A 536 7.35 1.44 -10.69
CA GLN A 536 6.19 0.58 -10.51
C GLN A 536 5.08 1.33 -9.78
N LEU A 537 3.85 1.16 -10.26
CA LEU A 537 2.64 1.70 -9.66
C LEU A 537 1.80 0.54 -9.15
N GLU A 538 1.19 0.73 -7.99
CA GLU A 538 0.21 -0.20 -7.41
C GLU A 538 -1.14 0.49 -7.22
N PRO A 539 -2.27 -0.22 -7.43
CA PRO A 539 -3.59 0.34 -7.17
C PRO A 539 -3.79 0.70 -5.69
N ALA A 540 -4.41 1.85 -5.46
CA ALA A 540 -4.85 2.33 -4.15
C ALA A 540 -6.29 2.86 -4.23
N GLN A 541 -6.91 3.02 -3.07
CA GLN A 541 -8.26 3.59 -2.93
C GLN A 541 -8.17 4.93 -2.21
N LEU A 542 -8.82 5.96 -2.74
CA LEU A 542 -8.86 7.28 -2.13
C LEU A 542 -10.22 7.52 -1.47
N LEU A 543 -10.27 7.43 -0.14
CA LEU A 543 -11.44 7.71 0.68
C LEU A 543 -11.45 9.18 1.10
N ALA A 544 -12.58 9.87 0.89
CA ALA A 544 -12.73 11.28 1.22
C ALA A 544 -13.96 11.56 2.10
N PHE A 545 -13.75 12.30 3.19
CA PHE A 545 -14.81 12.88 4.02
C PHE A 545 -15.00 14.34 3.63
N ARG A 546 -16.23 14.73 3.26
CA ARG A 546 -16.54 16.08 2.79
C ARG A 546 -17.17 16.94 3.88
N PHE A 547 -16.58 18.11 4.09
CA PHE A 547 -17.05 19.12 5.05
C PHE A 547 -17.36 20.43 4.31
N PRO A 548 -18.56 21.02 4.49
CA PRO A 548 -18.94 22.26 3.81
C PRO A 548 -18.40 23.49 4.54
N GLY A 549 -18.49 24.63 3.84
CA GLY A 549 -18.22 25.95 4.42
C GLY A 549 -16.86 26.53 4.01
N PRO A 550 -16.56 27.76 4.50
CA PRO A 550 -15.39 28.53 4.08
C PRO A 550 -14.11 28.18 4.86
N ALA A 551 -14.21 27.38 5.92
CA ALA A 551 -13.08 26.90 6.70
C ALA A 551 -13.34 25.45 7.15
N LEU A 552 -12.28 24.67 7.37
CA LEU A 552 -12.39 23.33 7.95
C LEU A 552 -12.18 23.39 9.45
N ARG A 553 -13.07 22.75 10.21
CA ARG A 553 -12.84 22.26 11.57
C ARG A 553 -13.52 20.90 11.68
N ALA A 554 -12.72 19.85 11.76
CA ALA A 554 -13.24 18.48 11.80
C ALA A 554 -12.40 17.63 12.74
N ARG A 555 -13.07 16.72 13.45
CA ARG A 555 -12.41 15.71 14.27
C ARG A 555 -12.84 14.33 13.85
N LEU A 556 -11.88 13.51 13.42
CA LEU A 556 -12.09 12.12 13.06
C LEU A 556 -11.43 11.21 14.10
N GLY A 557 -12.15 10.16 14.51
CA GLY A 557 -11.67 9.10 15.39
C GLY A 557 -11.32 7.85 14.60
N LEU A 558 -10.12 7.33 14.77
CA LEU A 558 -9.61 6.15 14.10
C LEU A 558 -9.40 5.04 15.14
N ARG A 559 -10.14 3.93 15.03
CA ARG A 559 -10.07 2.80 15.96
C ARG A 559 -9.64 1.53 15.24
N LEU A 560 -8.61 0.86 15.77
CA LEU A 560 -8.11 -0.44 15.28
C LEU A 560 -8.81 -1.57 16.02
N ILE A 561 -9.53 -2.42 15.30
CA ILE A 561 -10.37 -3.49 15.86
C ILE A 561 -9.90 -4.83 15.29
N ASP A 562 -9.40 -5.73 16.15
CA ASP A 562 -9.09 -7.11 15.77
C ASP A 562 -10.29 -7.99 16.11
N HIS A 563 -11.07 -8.37 15.09
CA HIS A 563 -12.32 -9.12 15.26
C HIS A 563 -12.07 -10.56 15.70
N ARG A 564 -10.83 -11.07 15.58
CA ARG A 564 -10.45 -12.42 16.02
C ARG A 564 -10.28 -12.53 17.53
N GLY A 565 -10.13 -11.42 18.27
CA GLY A 565 -9.81 -11.48 19.71
C GLY A 565 -8.57 -12.35 19.99
N ALA A 566 -8.69 -13.35 20.87
CA ALA A 566 -7.62 -14.31 21.17
C ALA A 566 -7.55 -15.53 20.21
N GLU A 567 -8.43 -15.62 19.22
CA GLU A 567 -8.60 -16.82 18.40
C GLU A 567 -7.72 -16.70 17.15
N ARG A 568 -6.80 -17.65 16.94
CA ARG A 568 -6.07 -17.78 15.68
C ARG A 568 -6.88 -18.65 14.71
N LEU A 569 -6.88 -18.28 13.43
CA LEU A 569 -7.30 -19.19 12.37
C LEU A 569 -6.27 -20.31 12.31
N ASP A 570 -6.64 -21.53 12.70
CA ASP A 570 -5.76 -22.70 12.63
C ASP A 570 -5.68 -23.16 11.16
N PRO A 571 -4.49 -23.18 10.55
CA PRO A 571 -4.35 -23.66 9.19
C PRO A 571 -4.84 -25.10 8.99
N GLU A 572 -4.81 -25.91 10.03
CA GLU A 572 -5.17 -27.33 10.02
C GLU A 572 -6.65 -27.60 10.34
N GLU A 573 -7.46 -26.56 10.52
CA GLU A 573 -8.89 -26.71 10.81
C GLU A 573 -9.60 -27.51 9.69
N LEU A 574 -10.15 -28.67 10.05
CA LEU A 574 -10.80 -29.58 9.08
C LEU A 574 -11.95 -28.90 8.32
N GLY A 575 -12.72 -28.03 8.99
CA GLY A 575 -13.79 -27.25 8.37
C GLY A 575 -13.28 -26.34 7.25
N ARG A 576 -12.17 -25.64 7.48
CA ARG A 576 -11.47 -24.81 6.49
C ARG A 576 -11.02 -25.62 5.29
N GLN A 577 -10.39 -26.77 5.51
CA GLN A 577 -9.90 -27.65 4.44
C GLN A 577 -11.06 -28.21 3.59
N LEU A 578 -12.17 -28.61 4.23
CA LEU A 578 -13.37 -29.06 3.54
C LEU A 578 -13.97 -27.95 2.68
N PHE A 579 -14.10 -26.74 3.22
CA PHE A 579 -14.62 -25.60 2.46
C PHE A 579 -13.71 -25.26 1.28
N ARG A 580 -12.40 -25.22 1.48
CA ARG A 580 -11.41 -24.95 0.42
C ARG A 580 -11.51 -25.96 -0.72
N SER A 581 -11.64 -27.25 -0.39
CA SER A 581 -11.82 -28.30 -1.39
C SER A 581 -13.14 -28.17 -2.15
N TYR A 582 -14.24 -27.87 -1.44
CA TYR A 582 -15.56 -27.66 -2.05
C TYR A 582 -15.60 -26.43 -2.95
N CYS A 583 -15.10 -25.28 -2.48
CA CYS A 583 -15.04 -24.02 -3.25
C CYS A 583 -14.19 -24.17 -4.52
N ARG A 584 -13.05 -24.88 -4.44
CA ARG A 584 -12.15 -25.05 -5.59
C ARG A 584 -12.79 -25.86 -6.71
N ASN A 585 -13.49 -26.95 -6.40
CA ASN A 585 -14.11 -27.81 -7.39
C ASN A 585 -15.47 -28.33 -6.91
N PRO A 586 -16.54 -27.51 -6.96
CA PRO A 586 -17.85 -27.90 -6.45
C PRO A 586 -18.40 -29.13 -7.16
N ASP A 587 -18.22 -29.24 -8.48
CA ASP A 587 -18.77 -30.30 -9.33
C ASP A 587 -18.34 -31.70 -8.87
N ALA A 588 -17.08 -31.86 -8.45
CA ALA A 588 -16.54 -33.14 -7.98
C ALA A 588 -17.19 -33.67 -6.69
N TRP A 589 -17.98 -32.86 -5.99
CA TRP A 589 -18.69 -33.27 -4.78
C TRP A 589 -20.11 -33.78 -5.06
N TRP A 590 -20.63 -33.59 -6.28
CA TRP A 590 -21.98 -34.00 -6.65
C TRP A 590 -21.99 -35.31 -7.46
N PRO A 591 -23.02 -36.16 -7.30
CA PRO A 591 -23.24 -37.31 -8.18
C PRO A 591 -23.45 -36.90 -9.65
N GLU A 592 -23.01 -37.73 -10.60
CA GLU A 592 -23.11 -37.43 -12.06
C GLU A 592 -24.55 -37.25 -12.55
N ASP A 593 -25.55 -37.82 -11.87
CA ASP A 593 -26.97 -37.72 -12.20
C ASP A 593 -27.62 -36.39 -11.73
N VAL A 594 -26.92 -35.57 -10.94
CA VAL A 594 -27.42 -34.29 -10.40
C VAL A 594 -26.73 -33.11 -11.08
N ARG A 595 -27.33 -32.57 -12.16
CA ARG A 595 -26.72 -31.47 -12.94
C ARG A 595 -26.98 -30.05 -12.42
N LYS A 596 -28.22 -29.74 -12.03
CA LYS A 596 -28.63 -28.35 -11.73
C LYS A 596 -28.00 -27.73 -10.49
N ALA A 597 -27.58 -28.55 -9.53
CA ALA A 597 -26.99 -28.08 -8.28
C ALA A 597 -25.53 -27.65 -8.42
N PRO A 598 -24.63 -28.49 -8.96
CA PRO A 598 -23.25 -28.10 -9.24
C PRO A 598 -23.17 -26.87 -10.18
N GLU A 599 -23.98 -26.83 -11.25
CA GLU A 599 -24.04 -25.69 -12.17
C GLU A 599 -24.28 -24.34 -11.46
N ARG A 600 -25.15 -24.32 -10.45
CA ARG A 600 -25.50 -23.09 -9.71
C ARG A 600 -24.36 -22.61 -8.82
N VAL A 601 -23.75 -23.49 -8.03
CA VAL A 601 -22.63 -23.11 -7.16
C VAL A 601 -21.40 -22.73 -7.97
N THR A 602 -21.15 -23.43 -9.07
CA THR A 602 -20.07 -23.09 -10.01
C THR A 602 -20.32 -21.72 -10.63
N ALA A 603 -21.54 -21.40 -11.06
CA ALA A 603 -21.88 -20.07 -11.55
C ALA A 603 -21.73 -18.97 -10.48
N ALA A 604 -22.10 -19.25 -9.23
CA ALA A 604 -21.93 -18.31 -8.12
C ALA A 604 -20.45 -18.08 -7.80
N ARG A 605 -19.64 -19.14 -7.69
CA ARG A 605 -18.19 -19.08 -7.54
C ARG A 605 -17.56 -18.26 -8.65
N ASP A 606 -17.87 -18.55 -9.90
CA ASP A 606 -17.28 -17.86 -11.05
C ASP A 606 -17.69 -16.38 -11.10
N LEU A 607 -18.86 -16.03 -10.56
CA LEU A 607 -19.26 -14.64 -10.38
C LEU A 607 -18.39 -13.93 -9.33
N HIS A 608 -18.05 -14.58 -8.21
CA HIS A 608 -17.10 -14.03 -7.25
C HIS A 608 -15.71 -13.84 -7.86
N LEU A 609 -15.21 -14.84 -8.59
CA LEU A 609 -13.88 -14.77 -9.22
C LEU A 609 -13.80 -13.63 -10.24
N ARG A 610 -14.85 -13.42 -11.05
CA ARG A 610 -14.92 -12.28 -11.98
C ARG A 610 -14.93 -10.92 -11.30
N ARG A 611 -15.49 -10.80 -10.09
CA ARG A 611 -15.52 -9.53 -9.33
C ARG A 611 -14.16 -9.16 -8.73
N ARG A 612 -13.32 -10.16 -8.48
CA ARG A 612 -12.09 -10.03 -7.68
C ARG A 612 -10.80 -10.40 -8.41
N ASP A 613 -10.89 -10.69 -9.72
CA ASP A 613 -9.77 -11.17 -10.56
C ASP A 613 -8.90 -12.23 -9.85
N GLY A 614 -9.56 -13.24 -9.27
CA GLY A 614 -9.00 -14.07 -8.20
C GLY A 614 -8.88 -15.56 -8.51
N ASP A 615 -8.03 -16.25 -7.73
CA ASP A 615 -7.90 -17.72 -7.68
C ASP A 615 -8.98 -18.31 -6.75
N PRO A 616 -9.67 -19.41 -7.14
CA PRO A 616 -10.54 -20.18 -6.25
C PRO A 616 -9.98 -20.47 -4.85
N ALA A 617 -8.68 -20.72 -4.71
CA ALA A 617 -8.08 -20.96 -3.40
C ALA A 617 -8.12 -19.69 -2.52
N ARG A 618 -7.74 -18.54 -3.07
CA ARG A 618 -7.81 -17.24 -2.39
C ARG A 618 -9.25 -16.88 -2.01
N LEU A 619 -10.19 -17.07 -2.94
CA LEU A 619 -11.63 -16.87 -2.67
C LEU A 619 -12.10 -17.72 -1.49
N ALA A 620 -11.70 -18.99 -1.43
CA ALA A 620 -12.08 -19.87 -0.32
C ALA A 620 -11.55 -19.36 1.03
N GLU A 621 -10.32 -18.86 1.08
CA GLU A 621 -9.74 -18.29 2.29
C GLU A 621 -10.48 -17.01 2.72
N GLU A 622 -10.80 -16.13 1.78
CA GLU A 622 -11.53 -14.88 2.06
C GLU A 622 -12.94 -15.15 2.61
N LEU A 623 -13.71 -16.06 1.97
CA LEU A 623 -15.07 -16.40 2.41
C LEU A 623 -15.06 -17.15 3.75
N HIS A 624 -14.08 -18.03 3.98
CA HIS A 624 -13.92 -18.71 5.26
C HIS A 624 -13.57 -17.72 6.37
N ALA A 625 -12.59 -16.84 6.12
CA ALA A 625 -12.22 -15.81 7.09
C ALA A 625 -13.43 -14.92 7.41
N LEU A 626 -14.17 -14.47 6.39
CA LEU A 626 -15.39 -13.71 6.59
C LEU A 626 -16.42 -14.47 7.45
N ALA A 627 -16.66 -15.77 7.19
CA ALA A 627 -17.55 -16.62 7.99
C ALA A 627 -17.10 -16.75 9.46
N VAL A 628 -15.79 -16.82 9.72
CA VAL A 628 -15.22 -16.85 11.08
C VAL A 628 -15.48 -15.53 11.81
N LEU A 629 -15.15 -14.40 11.17
CA LEU A 629 -15.33 -13.07 11.77
C LEU A 629 -16.80 -12.76 12.04
N ARG A 630 -17.66 -13.22 11.13
CA ARG A 630 -19.11 -13.10 11.28
C ARG A 630 -19.57 -13.80 12.54
N GLN A 631 -19.01 -14.92 13.01
CA GLN A 631 -19.58 -15.66 14.16
C GLN A 631 -19.89 -14.82 15.41
N ARG A 632 -19.13 -13.74 15.69
CA ARG A 632 -19.37 -12.85 16.84
C ARG A 632 -20.48 -11.82 16.63
N SER A 633 -20.78 -11.49 15.38
CA SER A 633 -21.72 -10.41 15.01
C SER A 633 -22.76 -10.83 13.96
N ARG A 634 -22.76 -12.12 13.61
CA ARG A 634 -23.64 -12.77 12.65
C ARG A 634 -25.05 -12.73 13.20
N ARG A 635 -25.93 -12.14 12.42
CA ARG A 635 -27.36 -12.17 12.69
C ARG A 635 -27.96 -13.46 12.13
N PRO A 636 -29.14 -13.86 12.62
CA PRO A 636 -29.87 -15.01 12.12
C PRO A 636 -29.95 -15.10 10.60
N THR A 637 -29.70 -16.30 10.06
CA THR A 637 -30.07 -16.62 8.68
C THR A 637 -31.59 -16.62 8.55
N VAL A 638 -32.11 -15.96 7.50
CA VAL A 638 -33.53 -15.90 7.16
C VAL A 638 -33.83 -16.96 6.11
N TYR A 639 -34.76 -17.86 6.43
CA TYR A 639 -35.22 -18.91 5.54
C TYR A 639 -36.63 -18.58 5.05
N LEU A 640 -36.75 -18.35 3.74
CA LEU A 640 -38.03 -18.22 3.06
C LEU A 640 -38.40 -19.58 2.46
N THR A 641 -39.50 -20.18 2.91
CA THR A 641 -39.89 -21.54 2.51
C THR A 641 -41.40 -21.70 2.36
N GLY A 642 -41.84 -22.76 1.69
CA GLY A 642 -43.24 -23.12 1.50
C GLY A 642 -43.60 -23.35 0.04
N THR A 643 -44.89 -23.20 -0.29
CA THR A 643 -45.43 -23.39 -1.64
C THR A 643 -45.38 -22.10 -2.50
N GLY A 644 -44.86 -20.99 -1.97
CA GLY A 644 -44.80 -19.70 -2.66
C GLY A 644 -43.55 -19.42 -3.50
N GLY A 645 -42.81 -20.43 -3.99
CA GLY A 645 -41.42 -20.32 -4.47
C GLY A 645 -41.05 -19.09 -5.36
N ALA A 646 -41.89 -18.70 -6.31
CA ALA A 646 -41.65 -17.50 -7.13
C ALA A 646 -41.76 -16.19 -6.32
N VAL A 647 -42.75 -16.09 -5.44
CA VAL A 647 -42.95 -14.97 -4.51
C VAL A 647 -41.83 -14.92 -3.48
N ALA A 648 -41.38 -16.08 -2.98
CA ALA A 648 -40.23 -16.16 -2.07
C ALA A 648 -38.95 -15.61 -2.70
N SER A 649 -38.65 -16.02 -3.94
CA SER A 649 -37.49 -15.53 -4.71
C SER A 649 -37.58 -14.03 -5.00
N TRP A 650 -38.79 -13.54 -5.30
CA TRP A 650 -39.01 -12.09 -5.48
C TRP A 650 -38.80 -11.31 -4.18
N LEU A 651 -39.32 -11.83 -3.05
CA LEU A 651 -39.16 -11.22 -1.72
C LEU A 651 -37.70 -11.21 -1.25
N GLU A 652 -36.94 -12.28 -1.50
CA GLU A 652 -35.49 -12.31 -1.30
C GLU A 652 -34.81 -11.14 -2.06
N GLY A 653 -35.20 -10.93 -3.31
CA GLY A 653 -34.73 -9.81 -4.12
C GLY A 653 -35.07 -8.44 -3.51
N LEU A 654 -36.17 -8.30 -2.79
CA LEU A 654 -36.50 -7.06 -2.07
C LEU A 654 -35.65 -6.92 -0.81
N LEU A 655 -35.48 -7.99 -0.03
CA LEU A 655 -34.68 -8.00 1.20
C LEU A 655 -33.21 -7.66 0.93
N THR A 656 -32.62 -8.23 -0.12
CA THR A 656 -31.24 -7.94 -0.54
C THR A 656 -31.06 -6.47 -0.92
N ARG A 657 -31.98 -5.91 -1.73
CA ARG A 657 -31.87 -4.53 -2.23
C ARG A 657 -32.31 -3.45 -1.26
N ALA A 658 -33.30 -3.73 -0.40
CA ALA A 658 -33.84 -2.75 0.53
C ALA A 658 -33.11 -2.79 1.88
N ALA A 659 -32.85 -3.98 2.40
CA ALA A 659 -32.26 -4.19 3.73
C ALA A 659 -30.78 -4.60 3.71
N GLY A 660 -30.16 -4.66 2.52
CA GLY A 660 -28.73 -4.97 2.38
C GLY A 660 -28.34 -6.39 2.81
N MET A 661 -29.31 -7.32 2.85
CA MET A 661 -29.07 -8.72 3.18
C MET A 661 -28.27 -9.43 2.08
N VAL A 662 -27.59 -10.51 2.44
CA VAL A 662 -26.86 -11.36 1.50
C VAL A 662 -27.81 -12.42 0.94
N GLY A 663 -28.12 -12.34 -0.35
CA GLY A 663 -28.99 -13.29 -1.04
C GLY A 663 -28.21 -14.51 -1.50
N ALA A 664 -28.35 -15.61 -0.76
CA ALA A 664 -27.74 -16.91 -1.10
C ALA A 664 -28.70 -17.80 -1.93
N SER A 665 -29.91 -17.31 -2.19
CA SER A 665 -30.91 -17.93 -3.05
C SER A 665 -31.10 -19.42 -2.73
N TRP A 666 -31.10 -20.26 -3.76
CA TRP A 666 -31.23 -21.69 -3.58
C TRP A 666 -29.87 -22.35 -3.33
N ILE A 667 -29.69 -22.89 -2.13
CA ILE A 667 -28.46 -23.57 -1.70
C ILE A 667 -28.65 -25.08 -1.76
N GLY A 668 -27.81 -25.76 -2.54
CA GLY A 668 -27.65 -27.21 -2.48
C GLY A 668 -26.36 -27.57 -1.74
N VAL A 669 -26.41 -28.50 -0.78
CA VAL A 669 -25.19 -29.03 -0.13
C VAL A 669 -25.08 -30.52 -0.47
N PRO A 670 -24.00 -30.99 -1.11
CA PRO A 670 -23.89 -32.37 -1.52
C PRO A 670 -23.73 -33.31 -0.31
N GLY A 671 -24.35 -34.49 -0.37
CA GLY A 671 -24.34 -35.49 0.70
C GLY A 671 -22.93 -35.84 1.24
N PRO A 672 -21.89 -36.01 0.41
CA PRO A 672 -20.51 -36.18 0.89
C PRO A 672 -20.00 -35.03 1.78
N LEU A 673 -20.30 -33.78 1.43
CA LEU A 673 -19.90 -32.62 2.25
C LEU A 673 -20.66 -32.61 3.56
N VAL A 674 -21.97 -32.91 3.54
CA VAL A 674 -22.77 -32.98 4.77
C VAL A 674 -22.26 -34.04 5.73
N ARG A 675 -21.97 -35.26 5.25
CA ARG A 675 -21.43 -36.33 6.10
C ARG A 675 -20.14 -35.94 6.79
N LYS A 676 -19.24 -35.22 6.10
CA LYS A 676 -17.98 -34.72 6.67
C LYS A 676 -18.21 -33.54 7.61
N ALA A 677 -19.12 -32.62 7.28
CA ALA A 677 -19.46 -31.49 8.13
C ALA A 677 -20.12 -31.91 9.45
N LEU A 678 -20.85 -33.03 9.47
CA LEU A 678 -21.45 -33.60 10.68
C LEU A 678 -20.42 -34.14 11.68
N THR A 679 -19.19 -34.46 11.26
CA THR A 679 -18.13 -34.88 12.17
C THR A 679 -17.40 -33.71 12.82
N LEU A 680 -17.70 -32.47 12.41
CA LEU A 680 -17.09 -31.26 12.96
C LEU A 680 -17.76 -30.85 14.29
N PRO A 681 -17.01 -30.17 15.19
CA PRO A 681 -17.59 -29.41 16.29
C PRO A 681 -18.70 -28.47 15.82
N ALA A 682 -19.67 -28.17 16.71
CA ALA A 682 -20.84 -27.38 16.35
C ALA A 682 -20.48 -25.98 15.80
N ARG A 683 -19.42 -25.39 16.33
CA ARG A 683 -18.89 -24.09 15.89
C ARG A 683 -18.34 -24.16 14.46
N ASP A 684 -17.40 -25.07 14.21
CA ASP A 684 -16.72 -25.20 12.92
C ASP A 684 -17.73 -25.60 11.82
N ARG A 685 -18.74 -26.41 12.18
CA ARG A 685 -19.87 -26.70 11.31
C ARG A 685 -20.67 -25.44 10.95
N ALA A 686 -20.91 -24.53 11.92
CA ALA A 686 -21.60 -23.27 11.67
C ALA A 686 -20.78 -22.30 10.80
N ILE A 687 -19.45 -22.28 10.98
CA ILE A 687 -18.52 -21.51 10.13
C ILE A 687 -18.54 -22.05 8.70
N LEU A 688 -18.40 -23.37 8.52
CA LEU A 688 -18.45 -24.03 7.21
C LEU A 688 -19.78 -23.74 6.51
N LEU A 689 -20.91 -23.80 7.23
CA LEU A 689 -22.22 -23.46 6.70
C LEU A 689 -22.32 -22.00 6.25
N ASP A 690 -21.84 -21.05 7.07
CA ASP A 690 -21.86 -19.64 6.69
C ASP A 690 -20.95 -19.37 5.50
N ALA A 691 -19.78 -20.02 5.42
CA ALA A 691 -18.88 -19.94 4.26
C ALA A 691 -19.56 -20.47 2.98
N VAL A 692 -20.30 -21.59 3.08
CA VAL A 692 -21.13 -22.10 1.97
C VAL A 692 -22.22 -21.10 1.60
N HIS A 693 -22.91 -20.51 2.57
CA HIS A 693 -23.91 -19.47 2.28
C HIS A 693 -23.31 -18.27 1.53
N LEU A 694 -22.13 -17.82 1.96
CA LEU A 694 -21.41 -16.73 1.32
C LEU A 694 -20.92 -17.11 -0.09
N LEU A 695 -20.54 -18.37 -0.33
CA LEU A 695 -20.17 -18.86 -1.66
C LEU A 695 -21.34 -18.86 -2.65
N TYR A 696 -22.55 -19.16 -2.16
CA TYR A 696 -23.78 -19.11 -2.95
C TYR A 696 -24.32 -17.69 -3.13
N ALA A 697 -23.72 -16.69 -2.47
CA ALA A 697 -24.23 -15.33 -2.48
C ALA A 697 -24.09 -14.67 -3.86
N GLY A 698 -25.21 -14.40 -4.52
CA GLY A 698 -25.22 -13.71 -5.81
C GLY A 698 -24.88 -12.22 -5.72
N SER A 699 -24.92 -11.64 -4.52
CA SER A 699 -24.69 -10.21 -4.25
C SER A 699 -23.84 -10.02 -3.00
N GLU A 700 -22.90 -9.08 -3.04
CA GLU A 700 -22.21 -8.63 -1.83
C GLU A 700 -23.19 -7.82 -0.97
N GLY A 701 -23.29 -8.16 0.32
CA GLY A 701 -24.10 -7.40 1.26
C GLY A 701 -23.51 -6.02 1.51
N GLN A 702 -24.30 -5.07 2.03
CA GLN A 702 -23.77 -3.73 2.33
C GLN A 702 -22.77 -3.70 3.47
N ASP A 703 -22.89 -4.65 4.40
CA ASP A 703 -21.94 -4.86 5.49
C ASP A 703 -21.65 -6.36 5.56
N PRO A 704 -20.55 -6.84 4.95
CA PRO A 704 -20.27 -8.26 4.85
C PRO A 704 -20.11 -8.93 6.22
N LEU A 705 -19.78 -8.17 7.28
CA LEU A 705 -19.60 -8.71 8.64
C LEU A 705 -20.91 -8.87 9.42
N ARG A 706 -21.94 -8.06 9.11
CA ARG A 706 -23.19 -8.02 9.89
C ARG A 706 -24.46 -8.33 9.12
N ALA A 707 -24.38 -8.41 7.79
CA ALA A 707 -25.54 -8.68 6.96
C ALA A 707 -26.14 -10.05 7.29
N ASN A 708 -27.47 -10.10 7.42
CA ASN A 708 -28.20 -11.36 7.47
C ASN A 708 -28.05 -12.09 6.13
N VAL A 709 -27.91 -13.41 6.18
CA VAL A 709 -28.08 -14.25 4.99
C VAL A 709 -29.58 -14.48 4.81
N VAL A 710 -30.10 -14.27 3.61
CA VAL A 710 -31.44 -14.69 3.22
C VAL A 710 -31.34 -15.76 2.15
N ARG A 711 -32.09 -16.86 2.34
CA ARG A 711 -32.14 -17.97 1.39
C ARG A 711 -33.56 -18.41 1.13
N VAL A 712 -33.79 -18.86 -0.09
CA VAL A 712 -35.06 -19.47 -0.51
C VAL A 712 -34.87 -20.97 -0.55
N GLU A 713 -35.67 -21.67 0.24
CA GLU A 713 -35.56 -23.11 0.39
C GLU A 713 -36.74 -23.82 -0.30
N PRO A 714 -36.53 -24.48 -1.46
CA PRO A 714 -37.40 -25.52 -1.94
C PRO A 714 -36.99 -26.76 -1.16
N LEU A 715 -37.59 -26.93 0.00
CA LEU A 715 -37.53 -28.20 0.69
C LEU A 715 -38.14 -29.25 -0.21
N VAL A 716 -37.36 -30.26 -0.54
CA VAL A 716 -37.68 -31.67 -0.31
C VAL A 716 -36.40 -32.44 -0.64
N ARG A 717 -35.65 -32.80 0.40
CA ARG A 717 -35.04 -34.12 0.53
C ARG A 717 -34.59 -34.24 1.98
N GLU A 718 -34.37 -35.47 2.43
CA GLU A 718 -33.79 -35.80 3.74
C GLU A 718 -32.37 -35.21 3.94
N ASP A 719 -31.90 -34.39 3.00
CA ASP A 719 -30.62 -33.69 2.88
C ASP A 719 -30.49 -32.39 3.70
N LEU A 720 -31.47 -32.01 4.54
CA LEU A 720 -31.24 -31.03 5.61
C LEU A 720 -30.40 -31.64 6.75
N SER A 721 -29.42 -32.46 6.41
CA SER A 721 -28.64 -33.22 7.38
C SER A 721 -27.69 -32.35 8.21
N LEU A 722 -27.60 -31.04 7.94
CA LEU A 722 -26.91 -30.07 8.82
C LEU A 722 -27.83 -29.39 9.85
N GLY A 723 -29.15 -29.59 9.77
CA GLY A 723 -30.14 -28.94 10.62
C GLY A 723 -30.32 -27.46 10.29
N ILE A 724 -31.49 -26.90 10.65
CA ILE A 724 -31.68 -25.44 10.67
C ILE A 724 -30.86 -24.88 11.82
N GLU A 725 -30.14 -23.79 11.57
CA GLU A 725 -29.37 -23.10 12.60
C GLU A 725 -30.29 -22.73 13.78
N PRO A 726 -29.90 -22.98 15.05
CA PRO A 726 -30.81 -22.79 16.19
C PRO A 726 -31.42 -21.38 16.32
N GLN A 727 -30.74 -20.37 15.80
CA GLN A 727 -31.20 -18.97 15.83
C GLN A 727 -31.84 -18.49 14.53
N ALA A 728 -32.06 -19.36 13.54
CA ALA A 728 -32.60 -18.98 12.24
C ALA A 728 -34.01 -18.37 12.35
N VAL A 729 -34.29 -17.41 11.47
CA VAL A 729 -35.65 -16.87 11.28
C VAL A 729 -36.32 -17.66 10.17
N LEU A 730 -37.34 -18.44 10.53
CA LEU A 730 -38.14 -19.20 9.57
C LEU A 730 -39.40 -18.40 9.20
N ALA A 731 -39.56 -18.08 7.92
CA ALA A 731 -40.75 -17.46 7.35
C ALA A 731 -41.43 -18.42 6.36
N LEU A 732 -42.67 -18.78 6.66
CA LEU A 732 -43.50 -19.62 5.81
C LEU A 732 -44.27 -18.75 4.81
N ILE A 733 -44.09 -19.03 3.52
CA ILE A 733 -44.86 -18.45 2.42
C ILE A 733 -45.69 -19.58 1.79
N CYS A 734 -46.92 -19.74 2.29
CA CYS A 734 -47.80 -20.84 1.93
C CYS A 734 -49.21 -20.32 1.64
N GLY A 735 -49.72 -20.62 0.45
CA GLY A 735 -51.12 -20.41 0.08
C GLY A 735 -51.89 -21.73 0.07
N ASP A 736 -53.07 -21.74 -0.54
CA ASP A 736 -53.82 -22.97 -0.77
C ASP A 736 -52.98 -23.99 -1.57
N PRO A 737 -52.70 -25.18 -1.01
CA PRO A 737 -51.90 -26.20 -1.69
C PRO A 737 -52.61 -26.82 -2.90
N VAL A 738 -53.94 -26.81 -2.96
CA VAL A 738 -54.72 -27.24 -4.13
C VAL A 738 -54.43 -26.28 -5.28
N GLU A 739 -54.59 -24.98 -5.05
CA GLU A 739 -54.27 -23.97 -6.06
C GLU A 739 -52.80 -24.04 -6.50
N HIS A 740 -51.87 -24.27 -5.55
CA HIS A 740 -50.46 -24.43 -5.88
C HIS A 740 -50.23 -25.60 -6.85
N CYS A 741 -50.84 -26.76 -6.59
CA CYS A 741 -50.71 -27.93 -7.44
C CYS A 741 -51.24 -27.64 -8.86
N LEU A 742 -52.40 -27.00 -8.96
CA LEU A 742 -53.01 -26.65 -10.23
C LEU A 742 -52.17 -25.64 -11.03
N ARG A 743 -51.55 -24.65 -10.35
CA ARG A 743 -50.65 -23.66 -11.00
C ARG A 743 -49.39 -24.26 -11.64
N GLN A 744 -49.00 -25.47 -11.25
CA GLN A 744 -47.82 -26.17 -11.78
C GLN A 744 -48.12 -26.95 -13.08
N LEU A 745 -49.40 -27.01 -13.48
CA LEU A 745 -49.84 -27.67 -14.71
C LEU A 745 -49.79 -26.69 -15.91
N PRO A 746 -49.52 -27.18 -17.14
CA PRO A 746 -49.59 -26.35 -18.33
C PRO A 746 -51.00 -25.84 -18.60
N ARG A 747 -51.15 -24.52 -18.85
CA ARG A 747 -52.47 -23.90 -19.14
C ARG A 747 -53.16 -24.44 -20.40
N SER A 748 -52.38 -24.91 -21.37
CA SER A 748 -52.90 -25.51 -22.61
C SER A 748 -53.64 -26.83 -22.40
N GLU A 749 -53.54 -27.44 -21.21
CA GLU A 749 -54.02 -28.79 -20.93
C GLU A 749 -55.15 -28.83 -19.88
N MET A 750 -55.62 -27.69 -19.37
CA MET A 750 -56.66 -27.59 -18.31
C MET A 750 -58.11 -27.42 -18.84
N GLY A 751 -58.34 -27.57 -20.15
CA GLY A 751 -59.63 -27.27 -20.80
C GLY A 751 -60.47 -28.46 -21.29
N SER A 752 -60.04 -29.71 -21.07
CA SER A 752 -60.78 -30.91 -21.51
C SER A 752 -61.64 -31.50 -20.39
N ALA A 753 -62.87 -31.93 -20.73
CA ALA A 753 -63.82 -32.53 -19.79
C ALA A 753 -63.35 -33.88 -19.18
N GLU A 754 -62.36 -34.52 -19.80
CA GLU A 754 -61.60 -35.64 -19.24
C GLU A 754 -60.14 -35.22 -19.08
N VAL A 755 -59.57 -35.44 -17.89
CA VAL A 755 -58.16 -35.17 -17.59
C VAL A 755 -57.33 -36.31 -18.21
N PRO A 756 -56.47 -36.06 -19.21
CA PRO A 756 -55.67 -37.11 -19.85
C PRO A 756 -54.77 -37.84 -18.83
N GLU A 757 -54.59 -39.16 -18.98
CA GLU A 757 -53.77 -40.00 -18.09
C GLU A 757 -52.36 -39.42 -17.76
N PRO A 758 -51.64 -38.77 -18.71
CA PRO A 758 -50.36 -38.09 -18.43
C PRO A 758 -50.47 -36.89 -17.48
N LEU A 759 -51.61 -36.17 -17.50
CA LEU A 759 -51.87 -35.03 -16.63
C LEU A 759 -52.11 -35.49 -15.19
N THR A 760 -52.80 -36.62 -15.01
CA THR A 760 -53.05 -37.25 -13.71
C THR A 760 -51.74 -37.69 -13.03
N ALA A 761 -50.84 -38.35 -13.77
CA ALA A 761 -49.53 -38.74 -13.24
C ALA A 761 -48.65 -37.53 -12.86
N ARG A 762 -48.72 -36.45 -13.65
CA ARG A 762 -47.99 -35.20 -13.36
C ARG A 762 -48.56 -34.48 -12.15
N LEU A 763 -49.88 -34.37 -12.04
CA LEU A 763 -50.56 -33.78 -10.90
C LEU A 763 -50.28 -34.58 -9.62
N GLU A 764 -50.31 -35.91 -9.68
CA GLU A 764 -49.95 -36.78 -8.55
C GLU A 764 -48.50 -36.57 -8.12
N SER A 765 -47.57 -36.42 -9.08
CA SER A 765 -46.17 -36.09 -8.80
C SER A 765 -46.00 -34.71 -8.14
N VAL A 766 -46.79 -33.71 -8.55
CA VAL A 766 -46.80 -32.38 -7.89
C VAL A 766 -47.40 -32.50 -6.49
N ALA A 767 -48.55 -33.15 -6.33
CA ALA A 767 -49.23 -33.33 -5.05
C ALA A 767 -48.37 -34.08 -4.03
N LEU A 768 -47.67 -35.14 -4.44
CA LEU A 768 -46.68 -35.84 -3.61
C LEU A 768 -45.54 -34.93 -3.15
N ARG A 769 -45.03 -34.06 -4.03
CA ARG A 769 -44.00 -33.07 -3.67
C ARG A 769 -44.54 -32.03 -2.70
N THR A 770 -45.72 -31.48 -2.96
CA THR A 770 -46.40 -30.50 -2.10
C THR A 770 -46.69 -31.09 -0.72
N GLU A 771 -47.21 -32.32 -0.66
CA GLU A 771 -47.46 -33.02 0.60
C GLU A 771 -46.18 -33.18 1.42
N ARG A 772 -45.06 -33.53 0.80
CA ARG A 772 -43.77 -33.64 1.49
C ARG A 772 -43.32 -32.31 2.09
N ILE A 773 -43.53 -31.19 1.37
CA ILE A 773 -43.25 -29.83 1.88
C ILE A 773 -44.10 -29.55 3.11
N LEU A 774 -45.41 -29.77 3.01
CA LEU A 774 -46.34 -29.48 4.10
C LEU A 774 -46.04 -30.35 5.31
N ARG A 775 -45.85 -31.66 5.13
CA ARG A 775 -45.53 -32.59 6.23
C ARG A 775 -44.26 -32.18 6.99
N TRP A 776 -43.25 -31.67 6.29
CA TRP A 776 -42.07 -31.11 6.94
C TRP A 776 -42.40 -29.81 7.69
N ALA A 777 -43.13 -28.90 7.05
CA ALA A 777 -43.49 -27.60 7.62
C ALA A 777 -44.33 -27.71 8.91
N LEU A 778 -45.22 -28.70 9.04
CA LEU A 778 -45.97 -28.93 10.30
C LEU A 778 -45.06 -29.21 11.50
N ARG A 779 -43.86 -29.73 11.28
CA ARG A 779 -42.92 -30.06 12.35
C ARG A 779 -42.04 -28.88 12.75
N GLN A 780 -42.15 -27.74 12.06
CA GLN A 780 -41.31 -26.57 12.29
C GLN A 780 -42.05 -25.47 13.07
N ARG A 781 -41.27 -24.58 13.72
CA ARG A 781 -41.78 -23.37 14.36
C ARG A 781 -41.43 -22.14 13.52
N PHE A 782 -42.42 -21.60 12.82
CA PHE A 782 -42.26 -20.39 12.01
C PHE A 782 -42.46 -19.13 12.83
N ALA A 783 -41.55 -18.16 12.69
CA ALA A 783 -41.67 -16.85 13.29
C ALA A 783 -42.65 -15.95 12.52
N LEU A 784 -42.78 -16.18 11.21
CA LEU A 784 -43.64 -15.43 10.31
C LEU A 784 -44.39 -16.38 9.38
N ARG A 785 -45.64 -16.02 9.05
CA ARG A 785 -46.48 -16.73 8.09
C ARG A 785 -47.11 -15.72 7.16
N PHE A 786 -46.99 -15.96 5.86
CA PHE A 786 -47.57 -15.14 4.81
C PHE A 786 -48.24 -16.03 3.77
N THR A 787 -49.34 -15.56 3.18
CA THR A 787 -49.80 -16.08 1.89
C THR A 787 -49.05 -15.39 0.75
N PRO A 788 -48.87 -16.05 -0.41
CA PRO A 788 -48.34 -15.40 -1.61
C PRO A 788 -49.07 -14.10 -1.96
N ALA A 789 -50.39 -14.04 -1.77
CA ALA A 789 -51.21 -12.86 -2.02
C ALA A 789 -50.91 -11.71 -1.04
N GLN A 790 -50.70 -12.00 0.25
CA GLN A 790 -50.33 -11.00 1.26
C GLN A 790 -48.99 -10.33 0.93
N VAL A 791 -47.98 -11.12 0.54
CA VAL A 791 -46.66 -10.60 0.17
C VAL A 791 -46.74 -9.69 -1.06
N LEU A 792 -47.58 -10.02 -2.03
CA LEU A 792 -47.75 -9.21 -3.24
C LEU A 792 -48.58 -7.94 -2.99
N ARG A 793 -49.55 -8.00 -2.07
CA ARG A 793 -50.42 -6.86 -1.72
C ARG A 793 -49.68 -5.79 -0.94
N ASP A 794 -48.87 -6.19 0.04
CA ASP A 794 -48.04 -5.28 0.85
C ASP A 794 -46.63 -5.84 1.06
N PRO A 795 -45.77 -5.75 0.04
CA PRO A 795 -44.39 -6.24 0.14
C PRO A 795 -43.56 -5.44 1.16
N ALA A 796 -43.91 -4.18 1.43
CA ALA A 796 -43.20 -3.35 2.38
C ALA A 796 -43.41 -3.86 3.82
N ALA A 797 -44.65 -4.23 4.19
CA ALA A 797 -44.94 -4.84 5.47
C ALA A 797 -44.23 -6.19 5.67
N ALA A 798 -44.18 -7.03 4.63
CA ALA A 798 -43.47 -8.31 4.68
C ALA A 798 -41.97 -8.11 4.94
N VAL A 799 -41.33 -7.19 4.19
CA VAL A 799 -39.91 -6.85 4.39
C VAL A 799 -39.66 -6.28 5.79
N ALA A 800 -40.51 -5.36 6.26
CA ALA A 800 -40.38 -4.76 7.59
C ALA A 800 -40.50 -5.79 8.72
N ALA A 801 -41.46 -6.71 8.62
CA ALA A 801 -41.64 -7.77 9.61
C ALA A 801 -40.43 -8.71 9.68
N ILE A 802 -39.89 -9.12 8.53
CA ILE A 802 -38.69 -9.94 8.46
C ILE A 802 -37.49 -9.21 9.06
N CYS A 803 -37.26 -7.95 8.67
CA CYS A 803 -36.13 -7.16 9.20
C CYS A 803 -36.22 -6.99 10.72
N LYS A 804 -37.42 -6.71 11.25
CA LYS A 804 -37.66 -6.56 12.68
C LYS A 804 -37.26 -7.80 13.48
N ILE A 805 -37.70 -8.99 13.05
CA ILE A 805 -37.40 -10.25 13.75
C ILE A 805 -35.94 -10.68 13.54
N ALA A 806 -35.40 -10.45 12.35
CA ALA A 806 -34.01 -10.79 12.02
C ALA A 806 -32.97 -9.80 12.59
N GLY A 807 -33.44 -8.73 13.26
CA GLY A 807 -32.60 -7.66 13.80
C GLY A 807 -31.85 -6.86 12.72
N ALA A 808 -32.37 -6.84 11.49
CA ALA A 808 -31.77 -6.15 10.36
C ALA A 808 -32.22 -4.67 10.32
N PRO A 809 -31.30 -3.70 10.15
CA PRO A 809 -31.66 -2.30 9.96
C PRO A 809 -32.40 -2.15 8.63
N LEU A 810 -33.39 -1.26 8.63
CA LEU A 810 -34.24 -1.02 7.47
C LEU A 810 -34.41 0.48 7.26
N ASP A 811 -33.88 0.97 6.14
CA ASP A 811 -34.19 2.31 5.64
C ASP A 811 -35.55 2.25 4.92
N THR A 812 -36.55 2.89 5.54
CA THR A 812 -37.92 2.90 5.04
C THR A 812 -38.08 3.66 3.73
N ASP A 813 -37.27 4.69 3.46
CA ASP A 813 -37.34 5.44 2.22
C ASP A 813 -36.67 4.68 1.07
N ARG A 814 -35.55 4.02 1.35
CA ARG A 814 -34.97 3.06 0.40
C ARG A 814 -35.93 1.93 0.10
N LEU A 815 -36.60 1.36 1.10
CA LEU A 815 -37.62 0.32 0.91
C LEU A 815 -38.72 0.79 -0.05
N ARG A 816 -39.29 1.97 0.18
CA ARG A 816 -40.33 2.55 -0.71
C ARG A 816 -39.84 2.64 -2.16
N ARG A 817 -38.63 3.17 -2.38
CA ARG A 817 -38.02 3.28 -3.72
C ARG A 817 -37.84 1.92 -4.38
N VAL A 818 -37.28 0.95 -3.67
CA VAL A 818 -37.01 -0.41 -4.20
C VAL A 818 -38.31 -1.14 -4.52
N VAL A 819 -39.33 -1.04 -3.66
CA VAL A 819 -40.65 -1.63 -3.91
C VAL A 819 -41.30 -1.02 -5.16
N ALA A 820 -41.29 0.30 -5.29
CA ALA A 820 -41.85 0.98 -6.46
C ALA A 820 -41.17 0.53 -7.78
N GLN A 821 -39.83 0.42 -7.77
CA GLN A 821 -39.07 -0.04 -8.94
C GLN A 821 -39.33 -1.51 -9.30
N ARG A 822 -39.63 -2.36 -8.31
CA ARG A 822 -39.78 -3.81 -8.50
C ARG A 822 -41.23 -4.27 -8.68
N ALA A 823 -42.21 -3.40 -8.44
CA ALA A 823 -43.62 -3.70 -8.60
C ALA A 823 -43.95 -4.26 -10.01
N ALA A 824 -43.37 -3.69 -11.07
CA ALA A 824 -43.56 -4.15 -12.44
C ALA A 824 -43.02 -5.57 -12.73
N HIS A 825 -42.12 -6.08 -11.88
CA HIS A 825 -41.50 -7.40 -11.99
C HIS A 825 -42.02 -8.37 -10.92
N ALA A 826 -43.08 -7.99 -10.18
CA ALA A 826 -43.70 -8.86 -9.21
C ALA A 826 -44.29 -10.08 -9.92
N PRO A 827 -44.09 -11.31 -9.39
CA PRO A 827 -44.70 -12.49 -9.98
C PRO A 827 -46.23 -12.35 -9.87
N GLY A 828 -46.92 -12.44 -11.00
CA GLY A 828 -48.38 -12.49 -11.01
C GLY A 828 -48.90 -13.78 -10.39
N LEU A 829 -49.98 -13.69 -9.63
CA LEU A 829 -50.79 -14.84 -9.21
C LEU A 829 -52.10 -14.82 -10.01
N PRO A 830 -52.12 -15.39 -11.21
CA PRO A 830 -53.35 -15.46 -11.98
C PRO A 830 -54.39 -16.32 -11.24
N PRO A 831 -55.69 -16.00 -11.38
CA PRO A 831 -56.75 -16.84 -10.84
C PRO A 831 -56.65 -18.25 -11.42
N VAL A 832 -56.84 -19.25 -10.57
CA VAL A 832 -56.92 -20.65 -10.98
C VAL A 832 -58.40 -20.96 -11.19
N SER A 833 -58.83 -21.16 -12.44
CA SER A 833 -60.21 -21.62 -12.69
C SER A 833 -60.28 -23.11 -12.37
N THR A 834 -61.22 -23.47 -11.49
CA THR A 834 -61.54 -24.85 -11.13
C THR A 834 -62.77 -25.38 -11.86
N ASP A 835 -63.47 -24.53 -12.61
CA ASP A 835 -64.81 -24.79 -13.15
C ASP A 835 -64.84 -25.89 -14.23
N ALA A 836 -63.69 -26.17 -14.83
CA ALA A 836 -63.51 -27.21 -15.87
C ALA A 836 -62.92 -28.53 -15.33
N LEU A 837 -62.65 -28.66 -14.03
CA LEU A 837 -62.02 -29.84 -13.43
C LEU A 837 -63.06 -30.76 -12.76
N PRO A 838 -62.90 -32.10 -12.83
CA PRO A 838 -63.79 -33.03 -12.13
C PRO A 838 -63.82 -32.79 -10.62
N GLU A 839 -65.01 -32.72 -10.03
CA GLU A 839 -65.19 -32.43 -8.60
C GLU A 839 -64.53 -33.50 -7.71
N ALA A 840 -64.59 -34.77 -8.11
CA ALA A 840 -63.91 -35.87 -7.43
C ALA A 840 -62.38 -35.70 -7.34
N LEU A 841 -61.74 -35.05 -8.34
CA LEU A 841 -60.31 -34.76 -8.33
C LEU A 841 -59.98 -33.67 -7.30
N LEU A 842 -60.78 -32.58 -7.29
CA LEU A 842 -60.63 -31.48 -6.36
C LEU A 842 -60.85 -31.95 -4.92
N ASP A 843 -61.87 -32.76 -4.69
CA ASP A 843 -62.15 -33.35 -3.36
C ASP A 843 -61.05 -34.31 -2.92
N GLY A 844 -60.46 -35.08 -3.85
CA GLY A 844 -59.27 -35.89 -3.59
C GLY A 844 -58.08 -35.07 -3.11
N LEU A 845 -57.78 -33.94 -3.77
CA LEU A 845 -56.71 -33.03 -3.36
C LEU A 845 -57.02 -32.32 -2.03
N ARG A 846 -58.26 -31.87 -1.82
CA ARG A 846 -58.71 -31.25 -0.56
C ARG A 846 -58.57 -32.22 0.59
N ALA A 847 -59.06 -33.46 0.44
CA ALA A 847 -58.94 -34.51 1.44
C ALA A 847 -57.47 -34.84 1.74
N ARG A 848 -56.62 -34.90 0.70
CA ARG A 848 -55.18 -35.14 0.84
C ARG A 848 -54.47 -34.07 1.65
N PHE A 849 -54.82 -32.80 1.45
CA PHE A 849 -54.17 -31.69 2.14
C PHE A 849 -54.85 -31.27 3.45
N ALA A 850 -56.07 -31.72 3.74
CA ALA A 850 -56.82 -31.41 4.97
C ALA A 850 -56.00 -31.54 6.27
N PRO A 851 -55.12 -32.55 6.46
CA PRO A 851 -54.29 -32.66 7.66
C PRO A 851 -53.33 -31.47 7.89
N TYR A 852 -53.14 -30.63 6.88
CA TYR A 852 -52.15 -29.56 6.87
C TYR A 852 -52.77 -28.15 6.94
N ALA A 853 -54.10 -28.05 7.09
CA ALA A 853 -54.87 -26.80 7.00
C ALA A 853 -54.39 -25.66 7.91
N SER A 854 -53.72 -25.96 9.02
CA SER A 854 -53.17 -24.96 9.94
C SER A 854 -51.95 -24.19 9.40
N LEU A 855 -51.37 -24.61 8.28
CA LEU A 855 -50.18 -24.00 7.67
C LEU A 855 -50.48 -22.83 6.75
N TRP A 856 -51.67 -22.76 6.16
CA TRP A 856 -52.10 -21.62 5.35
C TRP A 856 -53.30 -20.96 6.01
N THR A 857 -53.28 -19.64 6.10
CA THR A 857 -54.46 -18.88 6.49
C THR A 857 -55.43 -18.88 5.32
N GLN A 858 -56.67 -19.33 5.54
CA GLN A 858 -57.77 -18.94 4.67
C GLN A 858 -57.94 -17.42 4.87
N ASP A 859 -57.81 -16.65 3.80
CA ASP A 859 -57.97 -15.19 3.83
C ASP A 859 -59.42 -14.83 4.16
#